data_AF-A0A8T1PTS6-F1
#
_entry.id   AF-A0A8T1PTS6-F1
#
_cell.length_a   1.000
_cell.length_b   1.000
_cell.length_c   1.000
_cell.angle_alpha   90.00
_cell.angle_beta   90.00
_cell.angle_gamma   90.00
#
_symmetry.space_group_name_H-M   'P 1'
#
loop_
_entity.id
_entity.type
_entity.pdbx_description
1 polymer ?
#
loop_
_entity_poly.entity_id
_entity_poly.type
_entity_poly.pdbx_seq_one_letter_code
_entity_poly.pdbx_strand_id
1 'polypeptide(L)'
;MSSHSNLFSPSPISCILPRPRLSFKSFWSLGAKDHKRPNSPLRCCPKSKAGTDQDGFQHSLPVIKWRAVVEYHTDREADHDVKERVDSIKRMLSSMNDGEISISAYDTAWVALVQDVNGSGLPQFPSTLRWIANNQLPDGSWGDDEIFLAYDRILNTLACVIALKSWNILPEKYEKGISFLNENMSKLESDNDEHMPIGFEVAFPSLLEIARRLNIEIPYDSPIFQDIYAKRNVKLERIPRDILHKLPTTLLHSLEGMPDLDWEKILKLKCQDGSFLFSPSSTAFAVMQTKDLNCLNYLKRVVRRFNGGVPCVYPVDLYEHIWTVDRLQRLGISRYFQPEIKECINYVSRYWTHKGICWARNSKVYDIDDTAMGFRLLRLHGHEVSADVFQHFEKGGEFCCFGRQSTQAVTGMFNLYRASQVLFPGEKILEDAKQFSSNFLRERQAANQLSDKWIIMKDLSGEVWYALQVPWYASLPRVETRFYLEQYGGKDDVWIGKTLYRMPFVNNKTYLELAKLDYNDCQVLHRMELDGIQKWYEDCNLGEFGLSKRALLLGYFLAAASIYEPERSRERLAWVKTIALVETIASYFDKEEMRRAFLNEFTKNINPRDYIIRSACSHATGGYNGFEFVPNNFTISWAEDTNIDAAFSHSLLDSFSHISQDATSTGVIEILREREREPTSSSIPSTISSGKTKGPSSPIIIVGVVSSFPIWEDKLVVNSFCIKRGGKGQSPTINPTTKDSSQPFDEGETRALKGGTLPPKCRCLQALSSRAFL
;
A
#
# COMPACT_ATOMS: atom_id res chain seq x y z
N MET A 1 -17.32 -40.64 -40.92
CA MET A 1 -16.73 -41.40 -42.04
C MET A 1 -15.33 -40.85 -42.24
N SER A 2 -14.31 -41.42 -41.59
CA SER A 2 -13.44 -42.55 -42.04
C SER A 2 -12.57 -42.14 -43.24
N SER A 3 -11.23 -42.19 -43.22
CA SER A 3 -10.29 -43.29 -42.90
C SER A 3 -8.86 -42.73 -42.67
N HIS A 4 -8.05 -43.05 -41.65
CA HIS A 4 -7.35 -44.28 -41.21
C HIS A 4 -6.20 -44.83 -42.09
N SER A 5 -4.95 -44.79 -41.57
CA SER A 5 -4.00 -45.92 -41.34
C SER A 5 -2.57 -45.40 -41.01
N ASN A 6 -2.05 -45.53 -39.77
CA ASN A 6 -1.17 -46.59 -39.20
C ASN A 6 0.34 -46.42 -39.55
N LEU A 7 1.38 -46.71 -38.74
CA LEU A 7 1.60 -47.24 -37.38
C LEU A 7 3.13 -47.15 -37.07
N PHE A 8 3.51 -47.20 -35.77
CA PHE A 8 4.68 -47.86 -35.14
C PHE A 8 5.52 -47.03 -34.13
N SER A 9 5.57 -47.55 -32.90
CA SER A 9 6.60 -47.34 -31.85
C SER A 9 7.62 -48.50 -31.90
N PRO A 10 8.84 -48.39 -31.32
CA PRO A 10 9.07 -48.94 -29.96
C PRO A 10 10.16 -48.21 -29.12
N SER A 11 10.33 -48.65 -27.86
CA SER A 11 11.19 -48.10 -26.77
C SER A 11 12.65 -48.70 -26.73
N PRO A 12 13.43 -48.67 -25.61
CA PRO A 12 14.62 -47.85 -25.32
C PRO A 12 15.96 -48.63 -25.18
N ILE A 13 17.14 -47.97 -24.98
CA ILE A 13 18.39 -48.48 -24.30
C ILE A 13 19.50 -47.39 -24.17
N SER A 14 20.37 -47.57 -23.16
CA SER A 14 21.51 -46.83 -22.55
C SER A 14 22.80 -46.54 -23.36
N CYS A 15 23.69 -45.64 -22.84
CA CYS A 15 25.19 -45.72 -22.70
C CYS A 15 25.81 -44.29 -22.42
N ILE A 16 26.57 -43.98 -21.35
CA ILE A 16 28.00 -44.19 -20.94
C ILE A 16 29.09 -43.32 -21.67
N LEU A 17 29.68 -42.35 -20.91
CA LEU A 17 31.06 -41.73 -20.89
C LEU A 17 31.67 -41.03 -22.15
N PRO A 18 32.83 -40.28 -22.11
CA PRO A 18 33.69 -39.73 -21.01
C PRO A 18 34.17 -38.23 -21.16
N ARG A 19 34.90 -37.73 -20.14
CA ARG A 19 35.67 -36.45 -20.04
C ARG A 19 37.05 -36.45 -20.75
N PRO A 20 37.66 -35.28 -21.06
CA PRO A 20 39.10 -35.15 -21.29
C PRO A 20 39.87 -34.34 -20.20
N ARG A 21 41.15 -34.70 -20.03
CA ARG A 21 42.22 -34.03 -19.24
C ARG A 21 43.14 -33.24 -20.17
N LEU A 22 43.71 -32.10 -19.75
CA LEU A 22 44.94 -31.53 -20.35
C LEU A 22 45.83 -30.85 -19.29
N SER A 23 47.15 -31.00 -19.48
CA SER A 23 48.24 -30.73 -18.53
C SER A 23 48.97 -29.39 -18.75
N PHE A 24 49.57 -28.88 -17.68
CA PHE A 24 50.50 -27.74 -17.65
C PHE A 24 51.92 -28.08 -18.15
N LYS A 25 52.57 -27.10 -18.80
CA LYS A 25 54.04 -26.93 -18.83
C LYS A 25 54.43 -25.43 -18.79
N SER A 26 55.54 -25.20 -18.09
CA SER A 26 56.27 -23.99 -17.69
C SER A 26 56.90 -23.15 -18.81
N PHE A 27 57.26 -21.87 -18.55
CA PHE A 27 58.61 -21.31 -18.77
C PHE A 27 58.81 -19.93 -18.09
N TRP A 28 60.09 -19.61 -17.82
CA TRP A 28 60.67 -18.57 -16.94
C TRP A 28 60.90 -17.18 -17.56
N SER A 29 61.16 -16.17 -16.70
CA SER A 29 62.29 -15.18 -16.72
C SER A 29 61.87 -13.75 -16.32
N LEU A 30 62.75 -12.78 -16.00
CA LEU A 30 63.75 -12.60 -14.92
C LEU A 30 64.21 -11.12 -15.00
N GLY A 31 64.44 -10.45 -13.85
CA GLY A 31 65.34 -9.28 -13.70
C GLY A 31 64.66 -7.90 -13.49
N ALA A 32 65.20 -6.92 -12.74
CA ALA A 32 66.24 -6.81 -11.72
C ALA A 32 66.30 -5.33 -11.23
N LYS A 33 66.53 -5.08 -9.91
CA LYS A 33 67.35 -4.00 -9.25
C LYS A 33 67.05 -2.49 -9.51
N ASP A 34 67.16 -1.51 -8.60
CA ASP A 34 67.70 -1.40 -7.23
C ASP A 34 67.30 -0.05 -6.55
N HIS A 35 67.33 -0.05 -5.20
CA HIS A 35 67.63 1.03 -4.22
C HIS A 35 66.84 2.36 -4.08
N LYS A 36 66.07 2.50 -2.98
CA LYS A 36 66.42 3.25 -1.72
C LYS A 36 65.21 3.32 -0.74
N ARG A 37 65.43 2.99 0.53
CA ARG A 37 64.58 3.21 1.73
C ARG A 37 65.29 4.26 2.62
N PRO A 38 64.68 4.95 3.64
CA PRO A 38 63.75 4.41 4.67
C PRO A 38 62.58 5.36 5.06
N ASN A 39 61.46 4.95 5.68
CA ASN A 39 61.26 4.56 7.08
C ASN A 39 59.87 3.89 7.25
N SER A 40 59.80 2.92 8.17
CA SER A 40 58.73 1.97 8.57
C SER A 40 57.61 2.54 9.47
N PRO A 41 56.58 1.78 9.93
CA PRO A 41 56.12 0.43 9.52
C PRO A 41 54.61 0.32 9.19
N LEU A 42 54.30 -0.66 8.34
CA LEU A 42 52.97 -1.15 7.96
C LEU A 42 52.32 -2.02 9.04
N ARG A 43 51.01 -1.86 9.26
CA ARG A 43 50.13 -2.83 9.93
C ARG A 43 49.71 -3.92 8.93
N CYS A 44 49.88 -5.17 9.30
CA CYS A 44 49.47 -6.35 8.54
C CYS A 44 47.95 -6.59 8.63
N CYS A 45 47.30 -6.85 7.48
CA CYS A 45 45.99 -7.49 7.37
C CYS A 45 46.18 -8.92 6.83
N PRO A 46 45.65 -9.97 7.47
CA PRO A 46 45.49 -11.27 6.82
C PRO A 46 44.14 -11.30 6.08
N LYS A 47 44.20 -11.44 4.75
CA LYS A 47 43.08 -11.90 3.91
C LYS A 47 43.01 -13.43 4.02
N SER A 48 41.87 -13.99 4.42
CA SER A 48 41.51 -15.38 4.11
C SER A 48 40.59 -15.43 2.90
N LYS A 49 40.87 -16.40 2.02
CA LYS A 49 40.24 -16.63 0.72
C LYS A 49 38.86 -17.28 0.87
N ALA A 50 38.00 -16.93 -0.08
CA ALA A 50 36.73 -17.60 -0.35
C ALA A 50 36.92 -19.05 -0.81
N GLY A 51 36.07 -19.94 -0.31
CA GLY A 51 35.77 -21.25 -0.86
C GLY A 51 34.28 -21.34 -1.12
N THR A 52 33.91 -21.63 -2.36
CA THR A 52 32.56 -21.90 -2.84
C THR A 52 32.19 -23.36 -2.55
N ASP A 53 31.01 -23.58 -1.97
CA ASP A 53 30.22 -24.80 -2.18
C ASP A 53 28.74 -24.40 -2.28
N GLN A 54 28.10 -24.84 -3.36
CA GLN A 54 26.66 -24.80 -3.61
C GLN A 54 26.06 -26.12 -3.10
N ASP A 55 25.02 -26.05 -2.27
CA ASP A 55 23.78 -26.83 -2.41
C ASP A 55 22.81 -26.56 -1.24
N GLY A 56 21.52 -26.42 -1.55
CA GLY A 56 20.41 -26.43 -0.59
C GLY A 56 19.57 -25.15 -0.53
N PHE A 57 18.50 -25.10 -1.34
CA PHE A 57 17.43 -24.12 -1.21
C PHE A 57 16.77 -24.23 0.17
N GLN A 58 16.94 -23.22 1.00
CA GLN A 58 16.15 -22.99 2.21
C GLN A 58 15.81 -21.50 2.27
N HIS A 59 14.52 -21.17 2.29
CA HIS A 59 14.01 -19.80 2.39
C HIS A 59 14.42 -19.17 3.73
N SER A 60 15.57 -18.51 3.75
CA SER A 60 15.93 -17.52 4.76
C SER A 60 16.04 -16.17 4.06
N LEU A 61 15.13 -15.26 4.38
CA LEU A 61 15.20 -13.86 3.95
C LEU A 61 16.58 -13.30 4.36
N PRO A 62 17.36 -12.74 3.43
CA PRO A 62 18.61 -12.10 3.82
C PRO A 62 18.26 -10.89 4.69
N VAL A 63 18.69 -10.89 5.94
CA VAL A 63 18.82 -9.66 6.72
C VAL A 63 19.93 -8.87 6.04
N ILE A 64 19.54 -8.06 5.06
CA ILE A 64 20.46 -7.15 4.36
C ILE A 64 20.82 -6.07 5.36
N LYS A 65 22.04 -6.15 5.88
CA LYS A 65 22.67 -5.00 6.53
C LYS A 65 22.73 -3.90 5.47
N TRP A 66 21.97 -2.83 5.67
CA TRP A 66 22.36 -1.54 5.10
C TRP A 66 23.84 -1.42 5.41
N ARG A 67 24.70 -1.30 4.37
CA ARG A 67 26.04 -0.81 4.63
C ARG A 67 25.81 0.45 5.43
N ALA A 68 26.35 0.48 6.64
CA ALA A 68 26.44 1.69 7.42
C ALA A 68 27.23 2.67 6.54
N VAL A 69 26.52 3.42 5.70
CA VAL A 69 26.95 4.76 5.30
C VAL A 69 26.65 5.60 6.52
N VAL A 70 27.39 5.32 7.58
CA VAL A 70 27.74 6.31 8.57
C VAL A 70 29.10 6.77 8.10
N GLU A 71 29.13 7.50 6.98
CA GLU A 71 30.03 8.63 6.98
C GLU A 71 29.49 9.48 8.14
N TYR A 72 30.32 9.67 9.17
CA TYR A 72 30.04 10.60 10.24
C TYR A 72 29.97 11.99 9.60
N HIS A 73 28.86 12.30 8.95
CA HIS A 73 28.44 13.68 8.76
C HIS A 73 28.29 14.23 10.17
N THR A 74 29.00 15.31 10.46
CA THR A 74 28.85 15.99 11.74
C THR A 74 27.36 16.23 12.00
N ASP A 75 26.87 16.12 13.24
CA ASP A 75 25.44 16.19 13.58
C ASP A 75 24.71 17.39 12.94
N ARG A 76 25.43 18.45 12.59
CA ARG A 76 24.91 19.66 11.90
C ARG A 76 24.66 19.48 10.41
N GLU A 77 25.44 18.66 9.71
CA GLU A 77 25.28 18.41 8.27
C GLU A 77 24.10 17.47 8.00
N ALA A 78 23.89 16.45 8.85
CA ALA A 78 22.76 15.54 8.76
C ALA A 78 21.42 16.23 9.05
N ASP A 79 21.35 17.08 10.08
CA ASP A 79 20.15 17.84 10.43
C ASP A 79 19.77 18.88 9.36
N HIS A 80 20.77 19.48 8.71
CA HIS A 80 20.56 20.36 7.56
C HIS A 80 19.93 19.62 6.36
N ASP A 81 20.42 18.42 6.03
CA ASP A 81 19.91 17.61 4.91
C ASP A 81 18.45 17.15 5.14
N VAL A 82 18.09 16.73 6.36
CA VAL A 82 16.71 16.39 6.72
C VAL A 82 15.78 17.58 6.54
N LYS A 83 16.16 18.75 7.06
CA LYS A 83 15.35 19.97 6.98
C LYS A 83 15.14 20.42 5.54
N GLU A 84 16.19 20.43 4.72
CA GLU A 84 16.10 20.82 3.31
C GLU A 84 15.14 19.90 2.53
N ARG A 85 15.20 18.60 2.78
CA ARG A 85 14.30 17.62 2.17
C ARG A 85 12.86 17.82 2.62
N VAL A 86 12.62 18.04 3.92
CA VAL A 86 11.28 18.35 4.45
C VAL A 86 10.72 19.60 3.78
N ASP A 87 11.51 20.68 3.71
CA ASP A 87 11.07 21.95 3.08
C ASP A 87 10.83 21.79 1.57
N SER A 88 11.59 20.93 0.89
CA SER A 88 11.35 20.56 -0.51
C SER A 88 10.01 19.85 -0.68
N ILE A 89 9.73 18.85 0.16
CA ILE A 89 8.48 18.09 0.10
C ILE A 89 7.28 18.97 0.45
N LYS A 90 7.38 19.86 1.45
CA LYS A 90 6.34 20.84 1.77
C LYS A 90 6.02 21.76 0.59
N ARG A 91 7.05 22.20 -0.15
CA ARG A 91 6.86 22.98 -1.39
C ARG A 91 6.15 22.16 -2.48
N MET A 92 6.47 20.88 -2.63
CA MET A 92 5.74 19.99 -3.56
C MET A 92 4.26 19.92 -3.18
N LEU A 93 3.95 19.58 -1.92
CA LEU A 93 2.59 19.43 -1.40
C LEU A 93 1.76 20.72 -1.55
N SER A 94 2.33 21.87 -1.14
CA SER A 94 1.65 23.17 -1.25
C SER A 94 1.47 23.65 -2.70
N SER A 95 2.23 23.11 -3.65
CA SER A 95 2.09 23.42 -5.08
C SER A 95 1.11 22.51 -5.83
N MET A 96 0.56 21.49 -5.17
CA MET A 96 -0.41 20.57 -5.77
C MET A 96 -1.63 21.33 -6.30
N ASN A 97 -2.10 20.91 -7.47
CA ASN A 97 -3.27 21.49 -8.11
C ASN A 97 -3.97 20.43 -8.96
N ASP A 98 -3.89 20.53 -10.28
CA ASP A 98 -4.53 19.61 -11.24
C ASP A 98 -3.68 18.35 -11.53
N GLY A 99 -2.54 18.18 -10.84
CA GLY A 99 -1.61 17.06 -10.99
C GLY A 99 -0.28 17.42 -11.67
N GLU A 100 0.83 16.92 -11.15
CA GLU A 100 2.15 16.88 -11.78
C GLU A 100 2.38 15.49 -12.42
N ILE A 101 2.39 15.46 -13.75
CA ILE A 101 2.40 14.23 -14.56
C ILE A 101 3.28 14.44 -15.79
N SER A 102 4.04 13.42 -16.18
CA SER A 102 4.89 13.49 -17.38
C SER A 102 4.07 13.61 -18.67
N ILE A 103 4.69 14.20 -19.69
CA ILE A 103 4.05 14.48 -20.98
C ILE A 103 3.99 13.20 -21.83
N SER A 104 2.88 13.02 -22.56
CA SER A 104 2.68 11.94 -23.51
C SER A 104 2.91 12.43 -24.93
N ALA A 105 3.85 11.82 -25.65
CA ALA A 105 4.14 12.22 -27.03
C ALA A 105 3.00 11.83 -27.98
N TYR A 106 2.35 10.69 -27.75
CA TYR A 106 1.14 10.24 -28.44
C TYR A 106 0.01 11.29 -28.33
N ASP A 107 -0.37 11.68 -27.11
CA ASP A 107 -1.44 12.66 -26.92
C ASP A 107 -1.04 14.04 -27.48
N THR A 108 0.22 14.44 -27.31
CA THR A 108 0.73 15.70 -27.87
C THR A 108 0.66 15.73 -29.39
N ALA A 109 0.93 14.60 -30.06
CA ALA A 109 0.78 14.47 -31.50
C ALA A 109 -0.68 14.59 -31.95
N TRP A 110 -1.63 13.98 -31.24
CA TRP A 110 -3.05 14.17 -31.52
C TRP A 110 -3.49 15.63 -31.40
N VAL A 111 -3.03 16.35 -30.37
CA VAL A 111 -3.30 17.78 -30.22
C VAL A 111 -2.65 18.59 -31.35
N ALA A 112 -1.46 18.19 -31.80
CA ALA A 112 -0.76 18.82 -32.91
C ALA A 112 -1.49 18.70 -34.26
N LEU A 113 -2.34 17.67 -34.43
CA LEU A 113 -3.14 17.49 -35.65
C LEU A 113 -4.36 18.42 -35.73
N VAL A 114 -4.74 19.07 -34.62
CA VAL A 114 -5.90 19.97 -34.59
C VAL A 114 -5.60 21.20 -35.46
N GLN A 115 -6.34 21.35 -36.55
CA GLN A 115 -6.31 22.55 -37.38
C GLN A 115 -7.02 23.72 -36.69
N ASP A 116 -6.59 24.94 -36.99
CA ASP A 116 -7.25 26.16 -36.51
C ASP A 116 -8.74 26.13 -36.82
N VAL A 117 -9.56 26.22 -35.76
CA VAL A 117 -11.02 26.10 -35.87
C VAL A 117 -11.65 27.23 -36.69
N ASN A 118 -10.93 28.35 -36.84
CA ASN A 118 -11.35 29.51 -37.65
C ASN A 118 -10.98 29.37 -39.13
N GLY A 119 -10.31 28.28 -39.54
CA GLY A 119 -10.11 27.95 -40.95
C GLY A 119 -8.86 28.55 -41.60
N SER A 120 -7.84 28.97 -40.84
CA SER A 120 -6.56 29.39 -41.45
C SER A 120 -5.79 28.26 -42.15
N GLY A 121 -6.18 27.00 -41.91
CA GLY A 121 -5.48 25.82 -42.42
C GLY A 121 -4.13 25.56 -41.74
N LEU A 122 -3.81 26.30 -40.67
CA LEU A 122 -2.59 26.16 -39.86
C LEU A 122 -2.87 25.34 -38.57
N PRO A 123 -1.83 24.87 -37.87
CA PRO A 123 -2.00 24.18 -36.60
C PRO A 123 -2.64 25.11 -35.55
N GLN A 124 -3.68 24.63 -34.86
CA GLN A 124 -4.31 25.35 -33.75
C GLN A 124 -3.33 25.56 -32.58
N PHE A 125 -2.38 24.65 -32.41
CA PHE A 125 -1.41 24.64 -31.31
C PHE A 125 0.03 24.50 -31.83
N PRO A 126 0.65 25.55 -32.42
CA PRO A 126 2.02 25.44 -32.94
C PRO A 126 3.06 25.04 -31.89
N SER A 127 2.80 25.31 -30.61
CA SER A 127 3.66 24.91 -29.49
C SER A 127 3.78 23.41 -29.31
N THR A 128 2.76 22.61 -29.69
CA THR A 128 2.82 21.14 -29.57
C THR A 128 3.81 20.56 -30.58
N LEU A 129 3.84 21.09 -31.81
CA LEU A 129 4.83 20.72 -32.83
C LEU A 129 6.26 21.08 -32.39
N ARG A 130 6.45 22.24 -31.75
CA ARG A 130 7.75 22.58 -31.16
C ARG A 130 8.15 21.63 -30.03
N TRP A 131 7.18 21.22 -29.20
CA TRP A 131 7.44 20.22 -28.16
C TRP A 131 7.89 18.89 -28.79
N ILE A 132 7.19 18.39 -29.82
CA ILE A 132 7.56 17.17 -30.53
C ILE A 132 8.99 17.28 -31.09
N ALA A 133 9.32 18.40 -31.74
CA ALA A 133 10.66 18.64 -32.30
C ALA A 133 11.79 18.54 -31.26
N ASN A 134 11.54 19.11 -30.08
CA ASN A 134 12.53 19.26 -29.02
C ASN A 134 12.69 18.00 -28.15
N ASN A 135 11.75 17.06 -28.19
CA ASN A 135 11.70 15.89 -27.31
C ASN A 135 11.86 14.55 -28.04
N GLN A 136 12.39 14.55 -29.27
CA GLN A 136 12.82 13.31 -29.92
C GLN A 136 14.03 12.73 -29.18
N LEU A 137 13.97 11.45 -28.82
CA LEU A 137 15.05 10.72 -28.18
C LEU A 137 16.24 10.51 -29.13
N PRO A 138 17.45 10.21 -28.61
CA PRO A 138 18.65 10.03 -29.43
C PRO A 138 18.54 8.93 -30.50
N ASP A 139 17.71 7.91 -30.25
CA ASP A 139 17.44 6.79 -31.16
C ASP A 139 16.40 7.12 -32.26
N GLY A 140 15.86 8.35 -32.27
CA GLY A 140 14.84 8.78 -33.22
C GLY A 140 13.40 8.55 -32.75
N SER A 141 13.19 7.87 -31.62
CA SER A 141 11.86 7.60 -31.07
C SER A 141 11.33 8.76 -30.19
N TRP A 142 10.08 8.62 -29.76
CA TRP A 142 9.48 9.35 -28.65
C TRP A 142 8.90 8.35 -27.64
N GLY A 143 8.87 8.71 -26.35
CA GLY A 143 8.32 7.89 -25.26
C GLY A 143 9.05 8.15 -23.94
N ASP A 144 8.90 7.25 -22.96
CA ASP A 144 9.67 7.32 -21.70
C ASP A 144 11.16 7.13 -21.99
N ASP A 145 12.03 7.98 -21.44
CA ASP A 145 13.46 8.01 -21.73
C ASP A 145 14.30 7.03 -20.89
N GLU A 146 13.75 6.51 -19.79
CA GLU A 146 14.44 5.58 -18.90
C GLU A 146 14.03 4.11 -19.15
N ILE A 147 12.78 3.85 -19.54
CA ILE A 147 12.26 2.51 -19.85
C ILE A 147 11.95 2.38 -21.34
N PHE A 148 12.47 1.32 -21.96
CA PHE A 148 12.08 0.91 -23.30
C PHE A 148 10.99 -0.17 -23.21
N LEU A 149 9.78 0.19 -23.63
CA LEU A 149 8.70 -0.74 -23.94
C LEU A 149 8.34 -0.57 -25.42
N ALA A 150 8.36 -1.64 -26.21
CA ALA A 150 8.17 -1.54 -27.67
C ALA A 150 6.78 -0.98 -27.98
N TYR A 151 5.75 -1.43 -27.26
CA TYR A 151 4.39 -0.89 -27.38
C TYR A 151 4.33 0.62 -27.16
N ASP A 152 4.99 1.14 -26.13
CA ASP A 152 5.01 2.58 -25.85
C ASP A 152 5.80 3.36 -26.91
N ARG A 153 7.04 2.95 -27.18
CA ARG A 153 7.94 3.68 -28.09
C ARG A 153 7.40 3.74 -29.51
N ILE A 154 6.83 2.64 -30.00
CA ILE A 154 6.30 2.58 -31.36
C ILE A 154 5.02 3.40 -31.49
N LEU A 155 4.12 3.34 -30.49
CA LEU A 155 2.88 4.13 -30.48
C LEU A 155 3.18 5.63 -30.50
N ASN A 156 4.03 6.09 -29.57
CA ASN A 156 4.44 7.49 -29.47
C ASN A 156 5.13 7.97 -30.76
N THR A 157 6.10 7.19 -31.26
CA THR A 157 6.87 7.57 -32.46
C THR A 157 5.99 7.66 -33.70
N LEU A 158 5.10 6.68 -33.92
CA LEU A 158 4.18 6.70 -35.06
C LEU A 158 3.26 7.94 -35.02
N ALA A 159 2.72 8.27 -33.86
CA ALA A 159 1.88 9.46 -33.69
C ALA A 159 2.65 10.75 -34.02
N CYS A 160 3.87 10.91 -33.50
CA CYS A 160 4.70 12.08 -33.77
C CYS A 160 5.08 12.20 -35.25
N VAL A 161 5.47 11.08 -35.89
CA VAL A 161 5.77 11.03 -37.33
C VAL A 161 4.56 11.45 -38.17
N ILE A 162 3.36 10.97 -37.83
CA ILE A 162 2.11 11.38 -38.48
C ILE A 162 1.88 12.89 -38.34
N ALA A 163 2.09 13.46 -37.14
CA ALA A 163 1.94 14.89 -36.91
C ALA A 163 2.93 15.71 -37.74
N LEU A 164 4.21 15.34 -37.77
CA LEU A 164 5.23 16.02 -38.57
C LEU A 164 4.94 15.96 -40.06
N LYS A 165 4.53 14.78 -40.56
CA LYS A 165 4.18 14.57 -41.97
C LYS A 165 2.95 15.37 -42.38
N SER A 166 1.92 15.43 -41.52
CA SER A 166 0.67 16.15 -41.79
C SER A 166 0.88 17.64 -42.02
N TRP A 167 1.91 18.23 -41.40
CA TRP A 167 2.25 19.64 -41.54
C TRP A 167 3.45 19.90 -42.47
N ASN A 168 4.08 18.85 -42.98
CA ASN A 168 5.28 18.91 -43.82
C ASN A 168 6.41 19.77 -43.21
N ILE A 169 6.72 19.54 -41.93
CA ILE A 169 7.76 20.25 -41.18
C ILE A 169 8.81 19.28 -40.63
N LEU A 170 10.01 19.82 -40.35
CA LEU A 170 11.10 19.11 -39.65
C LEU A 170 11.43 17.74 -40.27
N PRO A 171 11.77 17.70 -41.57
CA PRO A 171 12.03 16.44 -42.28
C PRO A 171 13.12 15.61 -41.59
N GLU A 172 14.13 16.22 -40.99
CA GLU A 172 15.19 15.53 -40.27
C GLU A 172 14.70 14.75 -39.04
N LYS A 173 13.67 15.26 -38.35
CA LYS A 173 13.04 14.57 -37.21
C LYS A 173 12.13 13.46 -37.69
N TYR A 174 11.38 13.72 -38.76
CA TYR A 174 10.53 12.74 -39.44
C TYR A 174 11.35 11.52 -39.89
N GLU A 175 12.44 11.72 -40.64
CA GLU A 175 13.27 10.62 -41.17
C GLU A 175 13.87 9.74 -40.06
N LYS A 176 14.32 10.35 -38.96
CA LYS A 176 14.80 9.60 -37.79
C LYS A 176 13.70 8.74 -37.15
N GLY A 177 12.49 9.29 -37.04
CA GLY A 177 11.34 8.54 -36.53
C GLY A 177 10.96 7.37 -37.43
N ILE A 178 11.03 7.56 -38.75
CA ILE A 178 10.81 6.49 -39.73
C ILE A 178 11.89 5.40 -39.62
N SER A 179 13.17 5.77 -39.52
CA SER A 179 14.27 4.81 -39.31
C SER A 179 14.02 3.97 -38.07
N PHE A 180 13.68 4.62 -36.95
CA PHE A 180 13.35 3.92 -35.71
C PHE A 180 12.19 2.94 -35.89
N LEU A 181 11.08 3.37 -36.50
CA LEU A 181 9.91 2.52 -36.72
C LEU A 181 10.27 1.30 -37.58
N ASN A 182 10.98 1.48 -38.68
CA ASN A 182 11.40 0.38 -39.56
C ASN A 182 12.31 -0.63 -38.86
N GLU A 183 13.21 -0.17 -37.99
CA GLU A 183 14.13 -1.02 -37.23
C GLU A 183 13.47 -1.76 -36.06
N ASN A 184 12.38 -1.21 -35.50
CA ASN A 184 11.84 -1.67 -34.22
C ASN A 184 10.43 -2.26 -34.30
N MET A 185 9.69 -2.10 -35.40
CA MET A 185 8.28 -2.53 -35.49
C MET A 185 8.07 -4.02 -35.16
N SER A 186 9.01 -4.89 -35.56
CA SER A 186 8.95 -6.33 -35.29
C SER A 186 9.06 -6.68 -33.80
N LYS A 187 9.60 -5.77 -32.96
CA LYS A 187 9.71 -6.00 -31.51
C LYS A 187 8.36 -6.10 -30.81
N LEU A 188 7.28 -5.61 -31.44
CA LEU A 188 5.90 -5.80 -30.95
C LEU A 188 5.52 -7.29 -30.83
N GLU A 189 6.14 -8.19 -31.61
CA GLU A 189 5.87 -9.64 -31.55
C GLU A 189 6.43 -10.30 -30.28
N SER A 190 7.50 -9.72 -29.73
CA SER A 190 8.25 -10.28 -28.60
C SER A 190 8.00 -9.57 -27.27
N ASP A 191 7.24 -8.46 -27.29
CA ASP A 191 7.01 -7.65 -26.10
C ASP A 191 5.93 -8.27 -25.20
N ASN A 192 5.94 -7.93 -23.91
CA ASN A 192 5.01 -8.50 -22.95
C ASN A 192 3.63 -7.82 -23.08
N ASP A 193 2.62 -8.57 -23.54
CA ASP A 193 1.23 -8.13 -23.64
C ASP A 193 0.64 -7.63 -22.31
N GLU A 194 1.22 -8.04 -21.17
CA GLU A 194 0.79 -7.63 -19.84
C GLU A 194 0.96 -6.13 -19.58
N HIS A 195 2.00 -5.51 -20.14
CA HIS A 195 2.27 -4.07 -20.01
C HIS A 195 1.79 -3.27 -21.21
N MET A 196 0.96 -3.87 -22.08
CA MET A 196 0.42 -3.18 -23.25
C MET A 196 -0.39 -1.93 -22.82
N PRO A 197 -0.07 -0.75 -23.38
CA PRO A 197 -0.75 0.50 -23.02
C PRO A 197 -2.27 0.46 -23.21
N ILE A 198 -2.98 1.26 -22.43
CA ILE A 198 -4.44 1.40 -22.49
C ILE A 198 -4.88 1.73 -23.91
N GLY A 199 -5.75 0.88 -24.45
CA GLY A 199 -6.37 1.13 -25.75
C GLY A 199 -5.44 0.92 -26.95
N PHE A 200 -4.21 0.42 -26.77
CA PHE A 200 -3.25 0.18 -27.86
C PHE A 200 -3.87 -0.58 -29.04
N GLU A 201 -4.59 -1.67 -28.75
CA GLU A 201 -5.26 -2.51 -29.76
C GLU A 201 -6.28 -1.75 -30.63
N VAL A 202 -6.76 -0.59 -30.19
CA VAL A 202 -7.72 0.23 -30.91
C VAL A 202 -7.06 1.47 -31.49
N ALA A 203 -6.20 2.14 -30.71
CA ALA A 203 -5.47 3.34 -31.08
C ALA A 203 -4.42 3.09 -32.18
N PHE A 204 -3.63 2.02 -32.05
CA PHE A 204 -2.52 1.75 -32.96
C PHE A 204 -2.98 1.44 -34.40
N PRO A 205 -3.98 0.57 -34.64
CA PRO A 205 -4.52 0.38 -35.98
C PRO A 205 -5.08 1.65 -36.62
N SER A 206 -5.73 2.51 -35.83
CA SER A 206 -6.22 3.80 -36.34
C SER A 206 -5.08 4.73 -36.76
N LEU A 207 -3.95 4.74 -36.04
CA LEU A 207 -2.76 5.45 -36.49
C LEU A 207 -2.18 4.83 -37.78
N LEU A 208 -2.15 3.50 -37.91
CA LEU A 208 -1.69 2.83 -39.14
C LEU A 208 -2.55 3.23 -40.35
N GLU A 209 -3.87 3.35 -40.17
CA GLU A 209 -4.79 3.83 -41.22
C GLU A 209 -4.52 5.29 -41.61
N ILE A 210 -4.20 6.15 -40.64
CA ILE A 210 -3.77 7.54 -40.90
C ILE A 210 -2.44 7.55 -41.65
N ALA A 211 -1.45 6.77 -41.19
CA ALA A 211 -0.13 6.69 -41.81
C ALA A 211 -0.21 6.23 -43.28
N ARG A 212 -1.05 5.23 -43.56
CA ARG A 212 -1.29 4.74 -44.93
C ARG A 212 -1.89 5.82 -45.82
N ARG A 213 -2.85 6.60 -45.32
CA ARG A 213 -3.44 7.74 -46.06
C ARG A 213 -2.44 8.86 -46.35
N LEU A 214 -1.43 9.02 -45.50
CA LEU A 214 -0.36 10.01 -45.66
C LEU A 214 0.85 9.49 -46.47
N ASN A 215 0.76 8.27 -47.02
CA ASN A 215 1.86 7.60 -47.74
C ASN A 215 3.15 7.53 -46.90
N ILE A 216 3.02 7.24 -45.61
CA ILE A 216 4.17 7.00 -44.73
C ILE A 216 4.67 5.56 -44.93
N GLU A 217 5.94 5.40 -45.29
CA GLU A 217 6.56 4.10 -45.59
C GLU A 217 6.99 3.40 -44.29
N ILE A 218 6.18 2.43 -43.85
CA ILE A 218 6.43 1.52 -42.71
C ILE A 218 6.07 0.08 -43.15
N PRO A 219 6.51 -0.99 -42.45
CA PRO A 219 6.35 -2.36 -42.92
C PRO A 219 4.91 -2.89 -42.75
N TYR A 220 3.95 -2.38 -43.53
CA TYR A 220 2.52 -2.70 -43.44
C TYR A 220 2.17 -4.18 -43.64
N ASP A 221 3.05 -4.94 -44.30
CA ASP A 221 2.86 -6.37 -44.55
C ASP A 221 3.35 -7.26 -43.40
N SER A 222 3.81 -6.66 -42.29
CA SER A 222 4.22 -7.40 -41.11
C SER A 222 3.05 -8.21 -40.53
N PRO A 223 3.23 -9.52 -40.26
CA PRO A 223 2.17 -10.38 -39.71
C PRO A 223 1.57 -9.86 -38.40
N ILE A 224 2.36 -9.17 -37.57
CA ILE A 224 1.91 -8.57 -36.31
C ILE A 224 0.74 -7.60 -36.50
N PHE A 225 0.68 -6.89 -37.63
CA PHE A 225 -0.42 -5.97 -37.88
C PHE A 225 -1.73 -6.71 -38.10
N GLN A 226 -1.71 -7.86 -38.79
CA GLN A 226 -2.90 -8.68 -38.97
C GLN A 226 -3.46 -9.14 -37.63
N ASP A 227 -2.58 -9.56 -36.71
CA ASP A 227 -2.98 -9.92 -35.33
C ASP A 227 -3.58 -8.73 -34.58
N ILE A 228 -2.96 -7.55 -34.63
CA ILE A 228 -3.48 -6.35 -33.95
C ILE A 228 -4.84 -5.92 -34.55
N TYR A 229 -5.02 -5.94 -35.88
CA TYR A 229 -6.32 -5.67 -36.51
C TYR A 229 -7.38 -6.70 -36.10
N ALA A 230 -7.02 -7.98 -35.97
CA ALA A 230 -7.93 -9.01 -35.46
C ALA A 230 -8.33 -8.75 -34.01
N LYS A 231 -7.36 -8.44 -33.13
CA LYS A 231 -7.59 -8.04 -31.74
C LYS A 231 -8.51 -6.81 -31.64
N ARG A 232 -8.31 -5.81 -32.51
CA ARG A 232 -9.19 -4.63 -32.61
C ARG A 232 -10.63 -5.03 -32.92
N ASN A 233 -10.86 -5.86 -33.93
CA ASN A 233 -12.20 -6.24 -34.36
C ASN A 233 -12.95 -6.98 -33.25
N VAL A 234 -12.30 -7.95 -32.61
CA VAL A 234 -12.87 -8.66 -31.45
C VAL A 234 -13.22 -7.69 -30.33
N LYS A 235 -12.37 -6.68 -30.07
CA LYS A 235 -12.60 -5.69 -29.03
C LYS A 235 -13.75 -4.75 -29.38
N LEU A 236 -13.84 -4.28 -30.63
CA LEU A 236 -14.91 -3.42 -31.10
C LEU A 236 -16.28 -4.13 -31.12
N GLU A 237 -16.32 -5.44 -31.42
CA GLU A 237 -17.56 -6.24 -31.34
C GLU A 237 -18.09 -6.37 -29.90
N ARG A 238 -17.18 -6.39 -28.91
CA ARG A 238 -17.55 -6.43 -27.48
C ARG A 238 -18.00 -5.07 -26.95
N ILE A 239 -17.77 -3.97 -27.67
CA ILE A 239 -18.20 -2.65 -27.23
C ILE A 239 -19.71 -2.51 -27.45
N PRO A 240 -20.51 -2.33 -26.39
CA PRO A 240 -21.93 -2.06 -26.53
C PRO A 240 -22.13 -0.66 -27.11
N ARG A 241 -22.31 -0.59 -28.44
CA ARG A 241 -22.45 0.67 -29.20
C ARG A 241 -23.62 1.53 -28.73
N ASP A 242 -24.69 0.89 -28.27
CA ASP A 242 -25.85 1.55 -27.68
C ASP A 242 -25.53 2.19 -26.33
N ILE A 243 -24.66 1.58 -25.52
CA ILE A 243 -24.20 2.12 -24.23
C ILE A 243 -23.19 3.24 -24.44
N LEU A 244 -22.25 3.10 -25.40
CA LEU A 244 -21.21 4.09 -25.72
C LEU A 244 -21.78 5.50 -25.93
N HIS A 245 -22.96 5.60 -26.55
CA HIS A 245 -23.61 6.87 -26.88
C HIS A 245 -24.65 7.33 -25.84
N LYS A 246 -24.93 6.53 -24.81
CA LYS A 246 -25.96 6.82 -23.81
C LYS A 246 -25.38 7.11 -22.43
N LEU A 247 -24.28 6.44 -22.06
CA LEU A 247 -23.73 6.49 -20.71
C LEU A 247 -22.23 6.80 -20.74
N PRO A 248 -21.73 7.60 -19.78
CA PRO A 248 -20.29 7.75 -19.57
C PRO A 248 -19.66 6.40 -19.22
N THR A 249 -18.64 6.00 -19.98
CA THR A 249 -17.86 4.77 -19.77
C THR A 249 -16.39 5.06 -20.04
N THR A 250 -15.50 4.13 -19.67
CA THR A 250 -14.06 4.24 -19.92
C THR A 250 -13.70 4.39 -21.40
N LEU A 251 -14.59 3.98 -22.30
CA LEU A 251 -14.45 4.11 -23.74
C LEU A 251 -14.31 5.56 -24.23
N LEU A 252 -14.85 6.53 -23.48
CA LEU A 252 -14.66 7.95 -23.77
C LEU A 252 -13.19 8.39 -23.71
N HIS A 253 -12.32 7.63 -23.05
CA HIS A 253 -10.90 7.91 -22.94
C HIS A 253 -10.10 7.56 -24.21
N SER A 254 -10.72 6.90 -25.21
CA SER A 254 -10.02 6.40 -26.42
C SER A 254 -10.87 6.53 -27.70
N LEU A 255 -11.61 7.64 -27.85
CA LEU A 255 -12.50 7.85 -29.00
C LEU A 255 -11.74 7.94 -30.33
N GLU A 256 -10.49 8.37 -30.31
CA GLU A 256 -9.63 8.54 -31.49
C GLU A 256 -9.34 7.25 -32.26
N GLY A 257 -9.53 6.10 -31.61
CA GLY A 257 -9.41 4.79 -32.25
C GLY A 257 -10.75 4.16 -32.68
N MET A 258 -11.88 4.81 -32.39
CA MET A 258 -13.21 4.25 -32.62
C MET A 258 -13.81 4.74 -33.94
N PRO A 259 -14.23 3.82 -34.83
CA PRO A 259 -14.95 4.19 -36.04
C PRO A 259 -16.44 4.47 -35.76
N ASP A 260 -17.08 5.21 -36.65
CA ASP A 260 -18.54 5.40 -36.73
C ASP A 260 -19.20 5.93 -35.44
N LEU A 261 -18.66 7.04 -34.90
CA LEU A 261 -19.21 7.71 -33.73
C LEU A 261 -20.33 8.69 -34.11
N ASP A 262 -21.43 8.66 -33.35
CA ASP A 262 -22.49 9.67 -33.39
C ASP A 262 -22.12 10.84 -32.47
N TRP A 263 -21.49 11.85 -33.05
CA TRP A 263 -20.99 13.03 -32.33
C TRP A 263 -22.08 13.84 -31.62
N GLU A 264 -23.32 13.84 -32.13
CA GLU A 264 -24.42 14.56 -31.48
C GLU A 264 -24.76 13.93 -30.12
N LYS A 265 -24.65 12.61 -30.02
CA LYS A 265 -24.83 11.88 -28.76
C LYS A 265 -23.58 11.93 -27.89
N ILE A 266 -22.39 11.71 -28.47
CA ILE A 266 -21.13 11.69 -27.73
C ILE A 266 -20.88 13.03 -27.02
N LEU A 267 -21.12 14.18 -27.66
CA LEU A 267 -20.93 15.50 -27.04
C LEU A 267 -21.74 15.71 -25.74
N LYS A 268 -22.85 15.01 -25.55
CA LYS A 268 -23.68 15.06 -24.33
C LYS A 268 -23.03 14.34 -23.14
N LEU A 269 -22.02 13.50 -23.39
CA LEU A 269 -21.30 12.71 -22.39
C LEU A 269 -19.99 13.35 -21.91
N LYS A 270 -19.63 14.53 -22.45
CA LYS A 270 -18.44 15.29 -22.10
C LYS A 270 -18.35 15.58 -20.60
N CYS A 271 -17.12 15.59 -20.08
CA CYS A 271 -16.83 16.04 -18.72
C CYS A 271 -17.12 17.53 -18.57
N GLN A 272 -17.32 17.98 -17.32
CA GLN A 272 -17.63 19.38 -17.03
C GLN A 272 -16.51 20.34 -17.47
N ASP A 273 -15.27 19.87 -17.47
CA ASP A 273 -14.09 20.63 -17.88
C ASP A 273 -13.93 20.75 -19.41
N GLY A 274 -14.78 20.07 -20.18
CA GLY A 274 -14.74 20.03 -21.65
C GLY A 274 -14.00 18.82 -22.23
N SER A 275 -13.42 17.95 -21.41
CA SER A 275 -12.71 16.75 -21.89
C SER A 275 -13.64 15.57 -22.17
N PHE A 276 -13.15 14.62 -22.95
CA PHE A 276 -13.69 13.26 -22.99
C PHE A 276 -12.89 12.36 -22.05
N LEU A 277 -13.49 12.10 -20.89
CA LEU A 277 -12.91 11.33 -19.79
C LEU A 277 -11.44 11.68 -19.53
N PHE A 278 -11.15 12.98 -19.48
CA PHE A 278 -9.84 13.51 -19.10
C PHE A 278 -8.70 13.12 -20.06
N SER A 279 -8.99 12.65 -21.28
CA SER A 279 -7.98 12.30 -22.29
C SER A 279 -7.75 13.44 -23.29
N PRO A 280 -6.54 14.01 -23.41
CA PRO A 280 -6.22 14.97 -24.46
C PRO A 280 -6.36 14.45 -25.89
N SER A 281 -5.92 13.23 -26.21
CA SER A 281 -6.04 12.65 -27.56
C SER A 281 -7.50 12.50 -28.01
N SER A 282 -8.31 11.83 -27.19
CA SER A 282 -9.76 11.69 -27.40
C SER A 282 -10.46 13.05 -27.55
N THR A 283 -10.05 14.05 -26.75
CA THR A 283 -10.61 15.41 -26.83
C THR A 283 -10.14 16.15 -28.09
N ALA A 284 -8.89 16.00 -28.50
CA ALA A 284 -8.36 16.54 -29.76
C ALA A 284 -9.09 15.94 -30.96
N PHE A 285 -9.32 14.63 -30.94
CA PHE A 285 -10.13 13.96 -31.95
C PHE A 285 -11.55 14.54 -32.02
N ALA A 286 -12.20 14.75 -30.88
CA ALA A 286 -13.52 15.39 -30.86
C ALA A 286 -13.50 16.82 -31.43
N VAL A 287 -12.47 17.63 -31.15
CA VAL A 287 -12.34 18.97 -31.76
C VAL A 287 -12.21 18.88 -33.28
N MET A 288 -11.43 17.94 -33.80
CA MET A 288 -11.28 17.74 -35.24
C MET A 288 -12.60 17.37 -35.94
N GLN A 289 -13.46 16.62 -35.26
CA GLN A 289 -14.74 16.18 -35.82
C GLN A 289 -15.87 17.20 -35.65
N THR A 290 -15.86 17.99 -34.57
CA THR A 290 -17.04 18.78 -34.16
C THR A 290 -16.78 20.28 -34.04
N LYS A 291 -15.51 20.69 -33.93
CA LYS A 291 -15.10 22.06 -33.57
C LYS A 291 -15.71 22.57 -32.25
N ASP A 292 -16.09 21.67 -31.33
CA ASP A 292 -16.68 22.05 -30.05
C ASP A 292 -15.73 22.94 -29.22
N LEU A 293 -16.25 24.11 -28.81
CA LEU A 293 -15.46 25.13 -28.14
C LEU A 293 -15.04 24.73 -26.71
N ASN A 294 -15.82 23.89 -26.02
CA ASN A 294 -15.47 23.44 -24.68
C ASN A 294 -14.30 22.44 -24.73
N CYS A 295 -14.31 21.52 -25.70
CA CYS A 295 -13.18 20.63 -25.98
C CYS A 295 -11.93 21.44 -26.34
N LEU A 296 -12.06 22.45 -27.21
CA LEU A 296 -10.94 23.32 -27.55
C LEU A 296 -10.40 24.09 -26.34
N ASN A 297 -11.29 24.59 -25.47
CA ASN A 297 -10.90 25.31 -24.26
C ASN A 297 -10.18 24.40 -23.26
N TYR A 298 -10.59 23.13 -23.14
CA TYR A 298 -9.84 22.13 -22.37
C TYR A 298 -8.40 22.02 -22.90
N LEU A 299 -8.21 21.74 -24.19
CA LEU A 299 -6.88 21.60 -24.79
C LEU A 299 -6.03 22.87 -24.62
N LYS A 300 -6.61 24.06 -24.81
CA LYS A 300 -5.93 25.35 -24.58
C LYS A 300 -5.42 25.52 -23.14
N ARG A 301 -6.09 24.94 -22.14
CA ARG A 301 -5.61 24.96 -20.76
C ARG A 301 -4.47 23.97 -20.57
N VAL A 302 -4.63 22.74 -21.04
CA VAL A 302 -3.61 21.68 -20.87
C VAL A 302 -2.32 22.04 -21.61
N VAL A 303 -2.39 22.45 -22.88
CA VAL A 303 -1.20 22.86 -23.67
C VAL A 303 -0.45 24.02 -23.01
N ARG A 304 -1.18 24.96 -22.39
CA ARG A 304 -0.57 26.10 -21.67
C ARG A 304 0.13 25.65 -20.39
N ARG A 305 -0.49 24.73 -19.65
CA ARG A 305 0.05 24.19 -18.39
C ARG A 305 1.34 23.40 -18.59
N PHE A 306 1.49 22.72 -19.73
CA PHE A 306 2.62 21.86 -20.05
C PHE A 306 3.48 22.40 -21.20
N ASN A 307 3.44 23.72 -21.41
CA ASN A 307 4.33 24.45 -22.31
C ASN A 307 4.45 23.85 -23.73
N GLY A 308 3.33 23.40 -24.29
CA GLY A 308 3.28 22.77 -25.62
C GLY A 308 2.97 21.28 -25.57
N GLY A 309 3.48 20.54 -24.59
CA GLY A 309 3.11 19.14 -24.41
C GLY A 309 1.73 18.97 -23.78
N VAL A 310 1.23 17.74 -23.74
CA VAL A 310 0.09 17.32 -22.91
C VAL A 310 0.33 15.89 -22.37
N PRO A 311 -0.11 15.55 -21.15
CA PRO A 311 -0.04 14.19 -20.62
C PRO A 311 -1.09 13.27 -21.27
N CYS A 312 -1.06 11.96 -20.97
CA CYS A 312 -2.06 11.02 -21.48
C CYS A 312 -3.42 11.11 -20.79
N VAL A 313 -3.45 11.74 -19.60
CA VAL A 313 -4.65 11.99 -18.79
C VAL A 313 -4.49 13.30 -18.00
N TYR A 314 -5.53 14.12 -17.94
CA TYR A 314 -5.53 15.38 -17.17
C TYR A 314 -6.94 15.93 -16.88
N PRO A 315 -7.23 16.39 -15.65
CA PRO A 315 -6.35 16.41 -14.47
C PRO A 315 -6.16 15.01 -13.86
N VAL A 316 -5.26 14.92 -12.88
CA VAL A 316 -5.03 13.75 -12.00
C VAL A 316 -4.96 14.20 -10.54
N ASP A 317 -5.79 15.17 -10.19
CA ASP A 317 -5.78 15.85 -8.90
C ASP A 317 -6.09 14.90 -7.74
N LEU A 318 -7.23 14.19 -7.77
CA LEU A 318 -7.59 13.29 -6.67
C LEU A 318 -6.58 12.16 -6.53
N TYR A 319 -6.13 11.62 -7.66
CA TYR A 319 -5.11 10.59 -7.73
C TYR A 319 -3.80 10.99 -7.03
N GLU A 320 -3.26 12.15 -7.40
CA GLU A 320 -2.02 12.67 -6.83
C GLU A 320 -2.15 12.90 -5.32
N HIS A 321 -3.21 13.56 -4.87
CA HIS A 321 -3.42 13.83 -3.44
C HIS A 321 -3.49 12.55 -2.61
N ILE A 322 -4.26 11.56 -3.08
CA ILE A 322 -4.48 10.29 -2.38
C ILE A 322 -3.18 9.48 -2.32
N TRP A 323 -2.49 9.32 -3.45
CA TRP A 323 -1.28 8.52 -3.50
C TRP A 323 -0.12 9.18 -2.75
N THR A 324 0.04 10.50 -2.82
CA THR A 324 1.09 11.17 -2.04
C THR A 324 0.91 10.97 -0.54
N VAL A 325 -0.33 11.10 -0.01
CA VAL A 325 -0.59 10.84 1.41
C VAL A 325 -0.26 9.37 1.76
N ASP A 326 -0.70 8.41 0.93
CA ASP A 326 -0.40 6.99 1.16
C ASP A 326 1.11 6.72 1.18
N ARG A 327 1.87 7.29 0.24
CA ARG A 327 3.33 7.12 0.16
C ARG A 327 4.03 7.71 1.38
N LEU A 328 3.68 8.92 1.79
CA LEU A 328 4.27 9.56 2.98
C LEU A 328 3.96 8.78 4.27
N GLN A 329 2.76 8.22 4.40
CA GLN A 329 2.39 7.39 5.54
C GLN A 329 3.16 6.08 5.58
N ARG A 330 3.19 5.32 4.48
CA ARG A 330 3.89 4.02 4.41
C ARG A 330 5.40 4.17 4.54
N LEU A 331 5.98 5.23 3.99
CA LEU A 331 7.39 5.59 4.17
C LEU A 331 7.72 6.06 5.59
N GLY A 332 6.71 6.25 6.45
CA GLY A 332 6.93 6.53 7.86
C GLY A 332 7.33 7.97 8.20
N ILE A 333 7.24 8.87 7.22
CA ILE A 333 7.66 10.29 7.32
C ILE A 333 6.48 11.27 7.36
N SER A 334 5.24 10.77 7.33
CA SER A 334 4.03 11.60 7.36
C SER A 334 3.95 12.60 8.53
N ARG A 335 4.60 12.34 9.67
CA ARG A 335 4.60 13.24 10.84
C ARG A 335 5.18 14.61 10.56
N TYR A 336 6.06 14.75 9.56
CA TYR A 336 6.63 16.04 9.16
C TYR A 336 5.65 16.93 8.37
N PHE A 337 4.55 16.35 7.90
CA PHE A 337 3.66 16.94 6.89
C PHE A 337 2.19 16.95 7.31
N GLN A 338 1.89 16.94 8.62
CA GLN A 338 0.51 16.85 9.11
C GLN A 338 -0.42 17.97 8.58
N PRO A 339 -0.01 19.25 8.56
CA PRO A 339 -0.83 20.31 7.98
C PRO A 339 -1.11 20.08 6.50
N GLU A 340 -0.09 19.74 5.72
CA GLU A 340 -0.18 19.52 4.27
C GLU A 340 -1.04 18.28 3.95
N ILE A 341 -0.87 17.18 4.69
CA ILE A 341 -1.70 15.98 4.56
C ILE A 341 -3.17 16.31 4.86
N LYS A 342 -3.44 17.10 5.90
CA LYS A 342 -4.80 17.53 6.23
C LYS A 342 -5.43 18.32 5.09
N GLU A 343 -4.67 19.20 4.43
CA GLU A 343 -5.13 19.91 3.22
C GLU A 343 -5.45 18.94 2.08
N CYS A 344 -4.59 17.95 1.83
CA CYS A 344 -4.84 16.93 0.81
C CYS A 344 -6.12 16.13 1.10
N ILE A 345 -6.30 15.67 2.34
CA ILE A 345 -7.50 14.91 2.74
C ILE A 345 -8.75 15.78 2.63
N ASN A 346 -8.68 17.05 3.03
CA ASN A 346 -9.79 18.00 2.86
C ASN A 346 -10.14 18.22 1.37
N TYR A 347 -9.14 18.26 0.49
CA TYR A 347 -9.36 18.35 -0.96
C TYR A 347 -10.11 17.11 -1.47
N VAL A 348 -9.66 15.91 -1.11
CA VAL A 348 -10.31 14.65 -1.48
C VAL A 348 -11.75 14.60 -0.95
N SER A 349 -11.95 14.97 0.32
CA SER A 349 -13.27 15.00 0.96
C SER A 349 -14.24 15.94 0.25
N ARG A 350 -13.76 17.06 -0.32
CA ARG A 350 -14.59 18.04 -1.03
C ARG A 350 -15.23 17.46 -2.30
N TYR A 351 -14.54 16.52 -2.95
CA TYR A 351 -14.99 15.91 -4.20
C TYR A 351 -15.46 14.46 -4.04
N TRP A 352 -15.47 13.95 -2.81
CA TRP A 352 -16.00 12.63 -2.51
C TRP A 352 -17.50 12.53 -2.84
N THR A 353 -17.93 11.40 -3.40
CA THR A 353 -19.34 11.17 -3.74
C THR A 353 -19.83 9.81 -3.25
N HIS A 354 -21.15 9.65 -3.14
CA HIS A 354 -21.77 8.38 -2.76
C HIS A 354 -21.57 7.24 -3.77
N LYS A 355 -21.09 7.53 -4.99
CA LYS A 355 -20.76 6.53 -6.01
C LYS A 355 -19.26 6.29 -6.16
N GLY A 356 -18.46 7.02 -5.38
CA GLY A 356 -17.02 6.98 -5.40
C GLY A 356 -16.42 8.19 -6.09
N ILE A 357 -15.16 8.03 -6.45
CA ILE A 357 -14.36 9.02 -7.17
C ILE A 357 -13.59 8.30 -8.28
N CYS A 358 -12.86 9.07 -9.08
CA CYS A 358 -11.79 8.55 -9.91
C CYS A 358 -10.57 9.45 -9.76
N TRP A 359 -9.56 9.25 -10.59
CA TRP A 359 -8.33 10.04 -10.60
C TRP A 359 -8.52 11.56 -10.70
N ALA A 360 -9.66 12.00 -11.27
CA ALA A 360 -10.01 13.40 -11.47
C ALA A 360 -11.31 13.80 -10.75
N ARG A 361 -11.36 15.04 -10.25
CA ARG A 361 -12.58 15.62 -9.67
C ARG A 361 -13.73 15.74 -10.68
N ASN A 362 -14.96 15.76 -10.16
CA ASN A 362 -16.20 16.00 -10.91
C ASN A 362 -16.45 15.02 -12.07
N SER A 363 -15.90 13.81 -11.97
CA SER A 363 -16.17 12.74 -12.92
C SER A 363 -17.56 12.13 -12.75
N LYS A 364 -18.07 11.57 -13.85
CA LYS A 364 -19.27 10.72 -13.88
C LYS A 364 -18.93 9.23 -14.03
N VAL A 365 -17.65 8.92 -14.13
CA VAL A 365 -17.08 7.57 -14.18
C VAL A 365 -16.21 7.41 -12.95
N TYR A 366 -16.45 6.35 -12.19
CA TYR A 366 -15.75 6.07 -10.94
C TYR A 366 -14.94 4.79 -11.10
N ASP A 367 -13.81 4.71 -10.42
CA ASP A 367 -13.00 3.50 -10.36
C ASP A 367 -12.77 3.06 -8.90
N ILE A 368 -12.60 1.76 -8.73
CA ILE A 368 -12.49 1.16 -7.39
C ILE A 368 -11.14 1.46 -6.75
N ASP A 369 -10.10 1.78 -7.51
CA ASP A 369 -8.76 1.97 -6.99
C ASP A 369 -8.68 3.28 -6.22
N ASP A 370 -9.04 4.38 -6.89
CA ASP A 370 -9.16 5.71 -6.29
C ASP A 370 -10.24 5.75 -5.21
N THR A 371 -11.37 5.07 -5.44
CA THR A 371 -12.45 5.00 -4.44
C THR A 371 -12.00 4.26 -3.18
N ALA A 372 -11.33 3.11 -3.30
CA ALA A 372 -10.85 2.35 -2.14
C ALA A 372 -9.76 3.11 -1.37
N MET A 373 -8.84 3.73 -2.09
CA MET A 373 -7.79 4.55 -1.49
C MET A 373 -8.38 5.78 -0.77
N GLY A 374 -9.24 6.53 -1.47
CA GLY A 374 -9.94 7.69 -0.90
C GLY A 374 -10.77 7.32 0.33
N PHE A 375 -11.56 6.26 0.25
CA PHE A 375 -12.35 5.75 1.37
C PHE A 375 -11.48 5.45 2.59
N ARG A 376 -10.41 4.68 2.41
CA ARG A 376 -9.51 4.27 3.49
C ARG A 376 -8.86 5.50 4.13
N LEU A 377 -8.31 6.41 3.33
CA LEU A 377 -7.63 7.59 3.84
C LEU A 377 -8.62 8.54 4.55
N LEU A 378 -9.76 8.85 3.94
CA LEU A 378 -10.79 9.68 4.57
C LEU A 378 -11.20 9.11 5.94
N ARG A 379 -11.49 7.81 6.01
CA ARG A 379 -11.88 7.15 7.26
C ARG A 379 -10.77 7.16 8.30
N LEU A 380 -9.52 6.85 7.92
CA LEU A 380 -8.38 6.88 8.85
C LEU A 380 -8.05 8.30 9.36
N HIS A 381 -8.46 9.33 8.63
CA HIS A 381 -8.35 10.74 9.02
C HIS A 381 -9.64 11.29 9.68
N GLY A 382 -10.58 10.42 10.05
CA GLY A 382 -11.75 10.78 10.86
C GLY A 382 -12.93 11.37 10.08
N HIS A 383 -12.94 11.27 8.75
CA HIS A 383 -14.09 11.68 7.94
C HIS A 383 -15.16 10.58 7.92
N GLU A 384 -16.42 10.99 8.00
CA GLU A 384 -17.57 10.09 7.84
C GLU A 384 -17.79 9.74 6.36
N VAL A 385 -17.40 8.53 5.99
CA VAL A 385 -17.61 7.97 4.65
C VAL A 385 -18.36 6.64 4.75
N SER A 386 -19.43 6.48 3.97
CA SER A 386 -20.20 5.23 3.93
C SER A 386 -19.51 4.17 3.06
N ALA A 387 -19.49 2.93 3.53
CA ALA A 387 -19.04 1.78 2.76
C ALA A 387 -19.96 1.42 1.59
N ASP A 388 -21.19 1.96 1.54
CA ASP A 388 -22.13 1.74 0.44
C ASP A 388 -21.60 2.22 -0.92
N VAL A 389 -20.57 3.07 -0.90
CA VAL A 389 -19.84 3.48 -2.10
C VAL A 389 -19.37 2.29 -2.94
N PHE A 390 -19.03 1.16 -2.29
CA PHE A 390 -18.54 -0.05 -2.96
C PHE A 390 -19.64 -0.84 -3.66
N GLN A 391 -20.92 -0.59 -3.38
CA GLN A 391 -22.05 -1.19 -4.11
C GLN A 391 -22.02 -0.83 -5.61
N HIS A 392 -21.38 0.28 -5.99
CA HIS A 392 -21.22 0.66 -7.39
C HIS A 392 -20.33 -0.32 -8.18
N PHE A 393 -19.41 -0.99 -7.50
CA PHE A 393 -18.38 -1.85 -8.07
C PHE A 393 -18.65 -3.35 -7.85
N GLU A 394 -19.62 -3.66 -6.99
CA GLU A 394 -20.05 -5.03 -6.70
C GLU A 394 -21.06 -5.52 -7.74
N LYS A 395 -20.85 -6.75 -8.22
CA LYS A 395 -21.82 -7.44 -9.06
C LYS A 395 -21.73 -8.95 -8.87
N GLY A 396 -22.72 -9.52 -8.19
CA GLY A 396 -22.85 -10.97 -8.05
C GLY A 396 -21.83 -11.59 -7.08
N GLY A 397 -21.42 -10.84 -6.06
CA GLY A 397 -20.40 -11.22 -5.09
C GLY A 397 -18.97 -10.96 -5.53
N GLU A 398 -18.78 -10.40 -6.74
CA GLU A 398 -17.47 -10.02 -7.27
C GLU A 398 -17.32 -8.50 -7.35
N PHE A 399 -16.08 -8.01 -7.27
CA PHE A 399 -15.76 -6.59 -7.41
C PHE A 399 -14.96 -6.35 -8.69
N CYS A 400 -15.21 -5.20 -9.33
CA CYS A 400 -14.59 -4.81 -10.58
C CYS A 400 -14.01 -3.40 -10.49
N CYS A 401 -12.98 -3.10 -11.30
CA CYS A 401 -12.32 -1.80 -11.35
C CYS A 401 -13.26 -0.66 -11.73
N PHE A 402 -14.21 -0.92 -12.63
CA PHE A 402 -15.19 0.05 -13.08
C PHE A 402 -16.59 -0.55 -13.00
N GLY A 403 -17.57 0.25 -12.58
CA GLY A 403 -18.96 -0.17 -12.54
C GLY A 403 -19.42 -0.73 -13.89
N ARG A 404 -20.10 -1.88 -13.88
CA ARG A 404 -20.62 -2.60 -15.06
C ARG A 404 -19.57 -3.17 -16.02
N GLN A 405 -18.29 -3.13 -15.67
CA GLN A 405 -17.21 -3.81 -16.41
C GLN A 405 -16.79 -5.07 -15.65
N SER A 406 -15.89 -5.87 -16.24
CA SER A 406 -15.34 -7.10 -15.63
C SER A 406 -13.84 -7.01 -15.36
N THR A 407 -13.25 -5.82 -15.50
CA THR A 407 -11.80 -5.64 -15.32
C THR A 407 -11.45 -5.73 -13.84
N GLN A 408 -10.43 -6.52 -13.52
CA GLN A 408 -9.88 -6.68 -12.16
C GLN A 408 -8.36 -6.54 -12.26
N ALA A 409 -7.82 -5.46 -11.69
CA ALA A 409 -6.39 -5.19 -11.61
C ALA A 409 -5.86 -5.53 -10.21
N VAL A 410 -4.59 -5.94 -10.11
CA VAL A 410 -3.97 -6.36 -8.85
C VAL A 410 -3.93 -5.19 -7.87
N THR A 411 -3.53 -4.01 -8.32
CA THR A 411 -3.46 -2.78 -7.51
C THR A 411 -4.83 -2.35 -6.99
N GLY A 412 -5.85 -2.31 -7.87
CA GLY A 412 -7.22 -1.97 -7.47
C GLY A 412 -7.79 -2.95 -6.44
N MET A 413 -7.54 -4.27 -6.60
CA MET A 413 -7.98 -5.27 -5.62
C MET A 413 -7.16 -5.25 -4.34
N PHE A 414 -5.87 -4.93 -4.42
CA PHE A 414 -5.00 -4.69 -3.26
C PHE A 414 -5.48 -3.50 -2.43
N ASN A 415 -5.84 -2.39 -3.08
CA ASN A 415 -6.36 -1.22 -2.39
C ASN A 415 -7.77 -1.46 -1.82
N LEU A 416 -8.63 -2.21 -2.52
CA LEU A 416 -9.90 -2.70 -1.96
C LEU A 416 -9.66 -3.55 -0.70
N TYR A 417 -8.69 -4.48 -0.75
CA TYR A 417 -8.33 -5.30 0.41
C TYR A 417 -7.87 -4.45 1.60
N ARG A 418 -7.03 -3.44 1.37
CA ARG A 418 -6.60 -2.51 2.43
C ARG A 418 -7.77 -1.70 2.98
N ALA A 419 -8.66 -1.19 2.11
CA ALA A 419 -9.84 -0.42 2.50
C ALA A 419 -10.85 -1.27 3.29
N SER A 420 -11.02 -2.54 2.93
CA SER A 420 -11.92 -3.45 3.63
C SER A 420 -11.54 -3.72 5.08
N GLN A 421 -10.30 -3.43 5.49
CA GLN A 421 -9.82 -3.68 6.85
C GLN A 421 -10.14 -2.53 7.83
N VAL A 422 -10.60 -1.38 7.34
CA VAL A 422 -11.11 -0.27 8.17
C VAL A 422 -12.63 -0.32 8.33
N LEU A 423 -13.20 -1.53 8.31
CA LEU A 423 -14.63 -1.78 8.46
C LEU A 423 -15.14 -1.51 9.88
N PHE A 424 -16.36 -1.02 9.98
CA PHE A 424 -17.13 -0.95 11.22
C PHE A 424 -18.11 -2.13 11.32
N PRO A 425 -18.48 -2.56 12.54
CA PRO A 425 -19.46 -3.64 12.73
C PRO A 425 -20.76 -3.37 11.96
N GLY A 426 -21.19 -4.34 11.15
CA GLY A 426 -22.41 -4.26 10.35
C GLY A 426 -22.21 -3.83 8.89
N GLU A 427 -21.01 -3.38 8.49
CA GLU A 427 -20.69 -3.03 7.11
C GLU A 427 -20.43 -4.28 6.24
N LYS A 428 -21.49 -5.04 5.95
CA LYS A 428 -21.41 -6.33 5.23
C LYS A 428 -20.70 -6.23 3.88
N ILE A 429 -20.88 -5.13 3.14
CA ILE A 429 -20.21 -4.93 1.84
C ILE A 429 -18.68 -4.96 1.96
N LEU A 430 -18.10 -4.53 3.10
CA LEU A 430 -16.66 -4.61 3.34
C LEU A 430 -16.23 -6.00 3.78
N GLU A 431 -17.07 -6.76 4.47
CA GLU A 431 -16.81 -8.18 4.76
C GLU A 431 -16.71 -8.97 3.46
N ASP A 432 -17.68 -8.76 2.55
CA ASP A 432 -17.71 -9.36 1.22
C ASP A 432 -16.50 -8.90 0.38
N ALA A 433 -16.17 -7.59 0.40
CA ALA A 433 -15.00 -7.05 -0.28
C ALA A 433 -13.70 -7.66 0.23
N LYS A 434 -13.52 -7.78 1.54
CA LYS A 434 -12.34 -8.39 2.17
C LYS A 434 -12.17 -9.84 1.75
N GLN A 435 -13.26 -10.61 1.77
CA GLN A 435 -13.24 -12.01 1.38
C GLN A 435 -12.88 -12.15 -0.10
N PHE A 436 -13.54 -11.39 -0.97
CA PHE A 436 -13.28 -11.41 -2.41
C PHE A 436 -11.83 -11.01 -2.74
N SER A 437 -11.40 -9.83 -2.29
CA SER A 437 -10.11 -9.27 -2.65
C SER A 437 -8.95 -10.10 -2.09
N SER A 438 -9.08 -10.65 -0.89
CA SER A 438 -8.04 -11.52 -0.33
C SER A 438 -7.90 -12.84 -1.09
N ASN A 439 -9.01 -13.46 -1.53
CA ASN A 439 -8.95 -14.66 -2.36
C ASN A 439 -8.34 -14.36 -3.72
N PHE A 440 -8.78 -13.29 -4.38
CA PHE A 440 -8.21 -12.84 -5.65
C PHE A 440 -6.69 -12.67 -5.56
N LEU A 441 -6.20 -11.95 -4.53
CA LEU A 441 -4.77 -11.71 -4.36
C LEU A 441 -3.99 -12.99 -4.06
N ARG A 442 -4.55 -13.92 -3.26
CA ARG A 442 -3.91 -15.23 -2.98
C ARG A 442 -3.86 -16.11 -4.22
N GLU A 443 -4.90 -16.12 -5.05
CA GLU A 443 -4.93 -16.85 -6.32
C GLU A 443 -3.87 -16.31 -7.29
N ARG A 444 -3.77 -14.98 -7.44
CA ARG A 444 -2.73 -14.34 -8.24
C ARG A 444 -1.33 -14.62 -7.70
N GLN A 445 -1.16 -14.59 -6.39
CA GLN A 445 0.09 -14.96 -5.74
C GLN A 445 0.49 -16.41 -6.04
N ALA A 446 -0.45 -17.36 -5.91
CA ALA A 446 -0.20 -18.77 -6.18
C ALA A 446 0.09 -19.05 -7.67
N ALA A 447 -0.50 -18.25 -8.57
CA ALA A 447 -0.26 -18.33 -10.01
C ALA A 447 1.00 -17.57 -10.48
N ASN A 448 1.73 -16.89 -9.58
CA ASN A 448 2.83 -15.99 -9.91
C ASN A 448 2.42 -14.87 -10.91
N GLN A 449 1.24 -14.30 -10.69
CA GLN A 449 0.59 -13.25 -11.50
C GLN A 449 0.35 -11.98 -10.67
N LEU A 450 1.29 -11.63 -9.78
CA LEU A 450 1.27 -10.38 -9.02
C LEU A 450 1.98 -9.24 -9.77
N SER A 451 1.56 -9.08 -11.01
CA SER A 451 1.95 -8.04 -11.95
C SER A 451 0.70 -7.21 -12.25
N ASP A 452 0.89 -5.92 -12.43
CA ASP A 452 -0.23 -5.00 -12.63
C ASP A 452 -0.21 -4.40 -14.03
N LYS A 453 -1.40 -4.27 -14.61
CA LYS A 453 -1.58 -3.70 -15.94
C LYS A 453 -1.35 -2.19 -15.97
N TRP A 454 -1.47 -1.52 -14.83
CA TRP A 454 -1.48 -0.06 -14.74
C TRP A 454 -0.19 0.53 -14.18
N ILE A 455 0.74 -0.30 -13.70
CA ILE A 455 2.00 0.15 -13.12
C ILE A 455 3.09 -0.92 -13.15
N ILE A 456 4.31 -0.51 -13.48
CA ILE A 456 5.55 -1.25 -13.30
C ILE A 456 6.17 -0.79 -11.98
N MET A 457 6.03 -1.61 -10.94
CA MET A 457 6.54 -1.33 -9.60
C MET A 457 7.80 -2.12 -9.30
N LYS A 458 8.68 -1.56 -8.46
CA LYS A 458 9.88 -2.28 -7.98
C LYS A 458 9.56 -3.61 -7.29
N ASP A 459 8.57 -3.67 -6.40
CA ASP A 459 8.20 -4.91 -5.68
C ASP A 459 6.71 -4.98 -5.27
N LEU A 460 5.81 -4.99 -6.25
CA LEU A 460 4.38 -5.21 -6.00
C LEU A 460 4.12 -6.56 -5.29
N SER A 461 4.90 -7.58 -5.65
CA SER A 461 4.76 -8.92 -5.07
C SER A 461 4.99 -8.94 -3.57
N GLY A 462 6.02 -8.24 -3.09
CA GLY A 462 6.33 -8.07 -1.67
C GLY A 462 5.30 -7.22 -0.95
N GLU A 463 4.76 -6.18 -1.57
CA GLU A 463 3.70 -5.35 -0.99
C GLU A 463 2.42 -6.18 -0.73
N VAL A 464 1.99 -6.95 -1.73
CA VAL A 464 0.81 -7.82 -1.62
C VAL A 464 1.06 -8.94 -0.62
N TRP A 465 2.24 -9.57 -0.68
CA TRP A 465 2.62 -10.61 0.28
C TRP A 465 2.53 -10.09 1.71
N TYR A 466 3.15 -8.94 2.00
CA TYR A 466 3.16 -8.36 3.34
C TYR A 466 1.73 -8.13 3.86
N ALA A 467 0.85 -7.52 3.06
CA ALA A 467 -0.53 -7.25 3.48
C ALA A 467 -1.37 -8.53 3.67
N LEU A 468 -1.10 -9.60 2.93
CA LEU A 468 -1.77 -10.89 3.09
C LEU A 468 -1.29 -11.68 4.31
N GLN A 469 -0.05 -11.44 4.77
CA GLN A 469 0.52 -12.05 5.97
C GLN A 469 0.25 -11.24 7.24
N VAL A 470 0.26 -9.92 7.13
CA VAL A 470 0.12 -8.98 8.25
C VAL A 470 -1.12 -8.12 8.03
N PRO A 471 -2.28 -8.50 8.61
CA PRO A 471 -3.49 -7.68 8.56
C PRO A 471 -3.24 -6.30 9.18
N TRP A 472 -4.02 -5.29 8.78
CA TRP A 472 -3.87 -3.91 9.25
C TRP A 472 -3.88 -3.82 10.79
N TYR A 473 -4.75 -4.58 11.48
CA TYR A 473 -4.82 -4.60 12.95
C TYR A 473 -3.56 -5.14 13.64
N ALA A 474 -2.67 -5.82 12.91
CA ALA A 474 -1.40 -6.34 13.40
C ALA A 474 -0.18 -5.64 12.75
N SER A 475 -0.40 -4.66 11.87
CA SER A 475 0.66 -3.94 11.18
C SER A 475 1.22 -2.84 12.09
N LEU A 476 2.36 -3.10 12.73
CA LEU A 476 3.06 -2.08 13.51
C LEU A 476 3.70 -1.05 12.57
N PRO A 477 3.56 0.27 12.82
CA PRO A 477 4.03 1.32 11.93
C PRO A 477 5.47 1.14 11.42
N ARG A 478 6.44 0.89 12.32
CA ARG A 478 7.84 0.72 11.90
C ARG A 478 8.10 -0.59 11.16
N VAL A 479 7.31 -1.63 11.41
CA VAL A 479 7.46 -2.90 10.68
C VAL A 479 7.03 -2.70 9.24
N GLU A 480 5.85 -2.12 9.00
CA GLU A 480 5.38 -1.82 7.65
C GLU A 480 6.35 -0.88 6.91
N THR A 481 6.76 0.22 7.56
CA THR A 481 7.74 1.13 6.98
C THR A 481 9.04 0.43 6.62
N ARG A 482 9.53 -0.49 7.47
CA ARG A 482 10.78 -1.21 7.20
C ARG A 482 10.71 -2.02 5.91
N PHE A 483 9.61 -2.74 5.66
CA PHE A 483 9.40 -3.46 4.40
C PHE A 483 9.21 -2.48 3.25
N TYR A 484 8.42 -1.42 3.46
CA TYR A 484 8.08 -0.49 2.39
C TYR A 484 9.25 0.33 1.86
N LEU A 485 10.25 0.63 2.70
CA LEU A 485 11.52 1.25 2.28
C LEU A 485 12.28 0.42 1.21
N GLU A 486 12.08 -0.90 1.20
CA GLU A 486 12.67 -1.79 0.19
C GLU A 486 11.77 -1.96 -1.03
N GLN A 487 10.46 -1.75 -0.88
CA GLN A 487 9.47 -1.98 -1.93
C GLN A 487 9.21 -0.74 -2.80
N TYR A 488 9.24 0.45 -2.22
CA TYR A 488 9.01 1.70 -2.94
C TYR A 488 10.09 1.94 -4.01
N GLY A 489 9.69 2.08 -5.28
CA GLY A 489 10.60 2.27 -6.41
C GLY A 489 11.13 3.70 -6.55
N GLY A 490 10.68 4.64 -5.72
CA GLY A 490 11.10 6.04 -5.85
C GLY A 490 10.71 6.58 -7.21
N LYS A 491 11.65 7.18 -7.94
CA LYS A 491 11.40 7.72 -9.28
C LYS A 491 11.26 6.64 -10.37
N ASP A 492 11.69 5.40 -10.08
CA ASP A 492 11.85 4.35 -11.09
C ASP A 492 10.53 3.62 -11.38
N ASP A 493 9.51 3.74 -10.50
CA ASP A 493 8.16 3.25 -10.76
C ASP A 493 7.54 4.00 -11.95
N VAL A 494 6.87 3.25 -12.84
CA VAL A 494 6.27 3.80 -14.07
C VAL A 494 4.82 3.38 -14.18
N TRP A 495 3.94 4.35 -14.40
CA TRP A 495 2.52 4.13 -14.60
C TRP A 495 2.23 3.86 -16.08
N ILE A 496 1.23 3.03 -16.36
CA ILE A 496 0.83 2.62 -17.69
C ILE A 496 -0.55 3.22 -18.00
N GLY A 497 -0.56 4.30 -18.77
CA GLY A 497 -1.75 4.92 -19.34
C GLY A 497 -1.94 4.51 -20.81
N LYS A 498 -2.40 5.45 -21.65
CA LYS A 498 -2.26 5.32 -23.12
C LYS A 498 -0.79 5.28 -23.56
N THR A 499 0.09 5.86 -22.75
CA THR A 499 1.54 5.78 -22.83
C THR A 499 2.09 5.55 -21.43
N LEU A 500 3.36 5.19 -21.32
CA LEU A 500 4.06 5.23 -20.04
C LEU A 500 4.07 6.66 -19.50
N TYR A 501 3.90 6.82 -18.19
CA TYR A 501 3.98 8.12 -17.52
C TYR A 501 4.51 8.02 -16.10
N ARG A 502 4.98 9.16 -15.58
CA ARG A 502 5.51 9.31 -14.23
C ARG A 502 4.72 10.37 -13.47
N MET A 503 4.66 10.20 -12.16
CA MET A 503 3.99 11.09 -11.21
C MET A 503 5.03 11.62 -10.21
N PRO A 504 5.76 12.71 -10.50
CA PRO A 504 6.91 13.14 -9.70
C PRO A 504 6.58 13.46 -8.23
N PHE A 505 5.34 13.87 -7.94
CA PHE A 505 4.91 14.14 -6.56
C PHE A 505 4.42 12.89 -5.81
N VAL A 506 4.31 11.75 -6.49
CA VAL A 506 3.98 10.45 -5.88
C VAL A 506 5.23 9.56 -5.80
N ASN A 507 6.05 9.59 -6.85
CA ASN A 507 7.19 8.72 -7.11
C ASN A 507 8.46 9.55 -7.30
N ASN A 508 9.23 9.73 -6.22
CA ASN A 508 10.49 10.47 -6.27
C ASN A 508 11.53 9.97 -5.26
N LYS A 509 12.78 10.32 -5.53
CA LYS A 509 13.94 10.00 -4.69
C LYS A 509 13.96 10.75 -3.37
N THR A 510 13.49 12.00 -3.35
CA THR A 510 13.49 12.85 -2.14
C THR A 510 12.71 12.21 -1.00
N TYR A 511 11.55 11.60 -1.30
CA TYR A 511 10.74 10.86 -0.34
C TYR A 511 11.49 9.66 0.23
N LEU A 512 12.11 8.84 -0.64
CA LEU A 512 12.83 7.64 -0.22
C LEU A 512 14.11 7.98 0.58
N GLU A 513 14.83 9.02 0.18
CA GLU A 513 16.05 9.47 0.86
C GLU A 513 15.72 10.01 2.25
N LEU A 514 14.72 10.89 2.38
CA LEU A 514 14.25 11.38 3.68
C LEU A 514 13.78 10.20 4.57
N ALA A 515 13.03 9.26 4.01
CA ALA A 515 12.52 8.11 4.75
C ALA A 515 13.63 7.19 5.28
N LYS A 516 14.72 7.01 4.52
CA LYS A 516 15.88 6.25 4.97
C LYS A 516 16.63 6.96 6.09
N LEU A 517 16.86 8.27 5.95
CA LEU A 517 17.50 9.08 6.99
C LEU A 517 16.69 9.02 8.29
N ASP A 518 15.40 9.37 8.20
CA ASP A 518 14.47 9.34 9.32
C ASP A 518 14.41 7.99 10.05
N TYR A 519 14.30 6.90 9.29
CA TYR A 519 14.24 5.56 9.86
C TYR A 519 15.53 5.20 10.60
N ASN A 520 16.68 5.54 10.02
CA ASN A 520 17.98 5.26 10.62
C ASN A 520 18.21 6.08 11.89
N ASP A 521 17.83 7.36 11.89
CA ASP A 521 17.97 8.24 13.05
C ASP A 521 17.11 7.75 14.23
N CYS A 522 15.85 7.39 13.96
CA CYS A 522 14.99 6.76 14.95
C CYS A 522 15.62 5.46 15.47
N GLN A 523 16.16 4.61 14.58
CA GLN A 523 16.77 3.34 14.98
C GLN A 523 18.06 3.51 15.80
N VAL A 524 18.84 4.57 15.59
CA VAL A 524 19.99 4.90 16.45
C VAL A 524 19.51 5.21 17.87
N LEU A 525 18.52 6.10 18.00
CA LEU A 525 17.93 6.43 19.30
C LEU A 525 17.35 5.18 19.97
N HIS A 526 16.59 4.37 19.24
CA HIS A 526 15.95 3.18 19.81
C HIS A 526 16.98 2.14 20.29
N ARG A 527 18.17 2.08 19.72
CA ARG A 527 19.24 1.21 20.24
C ARG A 527 19.81 1.75 21.55
N MET A 528 20.04 3.05 21.65
CA MET A 528 20.49 3.69 22.89
C MET A 528 19.49 3.51 24.03
N GLU A 529 18.20 3.69 23.72
CA GLU A 529 17.10 3.46 24.67
C GLU A 529 17.02 1.98 25.11
N LEU A 530 17.19 1.03 24.20
CA LEU A 530 17.21 -0.40 24.54
C LEU A 530 18.38 -0.75 25.47
N ASP A 531 19.57 -0.21 25.20
CA ASP A 531 20.74 -0.41 26.08
C ASP A 531 20.46 0.13 27.49
N GLY A 532 19.81 1.31 27.59
CA GLY A 532 19.37 1.88 28.86
C GLY A 532 18.35 1.02 29.59
N ILE A 533 17.35 0.47 28.87
CA ILE A 533 16.35 -0.44 29.43
C ILE A 533 16.98 -1.75 29.92
N GLN A 534 17.96 -2.29 29.19
CA GLN A 534 18.68 -3.50 29.62
C GLN A 534 19.47 -3.24 30.90
N LYS A 535 20.14 -2.09 31.00
CA LYS A 535 20.83 -1.68 32.22
C LYS A 535 19.86 -1.54 33.39
N TRP A 536 18.73 -0.85 33.20
CA TRP A 536 17.68 -0.72 34.21
C TRP A 536 17.16 -2.08 34.70
N TYR A 537 16.97 -3.03 33.78
CA TYR A 537 16.56 -4.40 34.12
C TYR A 537 17.59 -5.11 35.03
N GLU A 538 18.89 -4.93 34.76
CA GLU A 538 19.98 -5.50 35.56
C GLU A 538 20.09 -4.80 36.92
N ASP A 539 20.05 -3.47 36.95
CA ASP A 539 20.12 -2.66 38.18
C ASP A 539 18.96 -2.95 39.15
N CYS A 540 17.78 -3.27 38.61
CA CYS A 540 16.59 -3.66 39.40
C CYS A 540 16.50 -5.16 39.68
N ASN A 541 17.47 -5.98 39.22
CA ASN A 541 17.49 -7.44 39.34
C ASN A 541 16.21 -8.14 38.88
N LEU A 542 15.50 -7.60 37.87
CA LEU A 542 14.17 -8.10 37.47
C LEU A 542 14.17 -9.55 36.99
N GLY A 543 15.33 -10.03 36.52
CA GLY A 543 15.52 -11.43 36.15
C GLY A 543 15.38 -12.42 37.30
N GLU A 544 15.77 -12.03 38.52
CA GLU A 544 15.59 -12.88 39.72
C GLU A 544 14.11 -13.04 40.08
N PHE A 545 13.28 -12.12 39.62
CA PHE A 545 11.83 -12.12 39.81
C PHE A 545 11.06 -12.72 38.61
N GLY A 546 11.77 -13.40 37.71
CA GLY A 546 11.18 -14.21 36.64
C GLY A 546 10.96 -13.50 35.31
N LEU A 547 11.30 -12.21 35.19
CA LEU A 547 11.23 -11.52 33.89
C LEU A 547 12.38 -11.98 32.99
N SER A 548 12.07 -12.54 31.82
CA SER A 548 13.11 -12.95 30.87
C SER A 548 13.66 -11.78 30.05
N LYS A 549 14.94 -11.85 29.65
CA LYS A 549 15.52 -10.87 28.69
C LYS A 549 14.76 -10.85 27.35
N ARG A 550 14.16 -11.97 26.93
CA ARG A 550 13.33 -12.05 25.73
C ARG A 550 12.06 -11.23 25.87
N ALA A 551 11.38 -11.35 27.01
CA ALA A 551 10.16 -10.59 27.30
C ALA A 551 10.43 -9.08 27.35
N LEU A 552 11.52 -8.67 28.00
CA LEU A 552 11.95 -7.27 28.02
C LEU A 552 12.19 -6.72 26.60
N LEU A 553 12.92 -7.48 25.77
CA LEU A 553 13.19 -7.11 24.38
C LEU A 553 11.90 -7.01 23.57
N LEU A 554 10.97 -7.95 23.74
CA LEU A 554 9.68 -7.94 23.06
C LEU A 554 8.83 -6.73 23.48
N GLY A 555 8.77 -6.44 24.79
CA GLY A 555 8.08 -5.25 25.30
C GLY A 555 8.65 -3.97 24.69
N TYR A 556 9.98 -3.86 24.63
CA TYR A 556 10.66 -2.75 23.98
C TYR A 556 10.38 -2.66 22.48
N PHE A 557 10.49 -3.78 21.76
CA PHE A 557 10.20 -3.84 20.33
C PHE A 557 8.76 -3.37 20.03
N LEU A 558 7.77 -3.83 20.80
CA LEU A 558 6.38 -3.44 20.60
C LEU A 558 6.17 -1.94 20.83
N ALA A 559 6.78 -1.38 21.88
CA ALA A 559 6.70 0.05 22.17
C ALA A 559 7.36 0.87 21.06
N ALA A 560 8.61 0.53 20.68
CA ALA A 560 9.37 1.28 19.69
C ALA A 560 8.84 1.14 18.25
N ALA A 561 8.27 -0.02 17.91
CA ALA A 561 7.66 -0.21 16.60
C ALA A 561 6.32 0.52 16.44
N SER A 562 5.68 0.89 17.55
CA SER A 562 4.38 1.58 17.60
C SER A 562 4.52 3.10 17.76
N ILE A 563 5.28 3.54 18.76
CA ILE A 563 5.55 4.95 19.09
C ILE A 563 7.02 5.21 18.78
N TYR A 564 7.34 5.59 17.56
CA TYR A 564 8.72 5.58 17.07
C TYR A 564 9.40 6.95 17.09
N GLU A 565 8.62 8.01 17.24
CA GLU A 565 9.06 9.39 17.11
C GLU A 565 10.10 9.74 18.20
N PRO A 566 11.23 10.39 17.86
CA PRO A 566 12.27 10.71 18.83
C PRO A 566 11.77 11.44 20.09
N GLU A 567 10.91 12.43 19.89
CA GLU A 567 10.31 13.27 20.93
C GLU A 567 9.36 12.51 21.88
N ARG A 568 8.93 11.29 21.52
CA ARG A 568 8.03 10.43 22.31
C ARG A 568 8.76 9.32 23.06
N SER A 569 10.06 9.48 23.29
CA SER A 569 10.90 8.55 24.07
C SER A 569 10.29 8.20 25.44
N ARG A 570 9.78 9.21 26.16
CA ARG A 570 9.17 9.01 27.49
C ARG A 570 8.01 8.02 27.45
N GLU A 571 7.15 8.12 26.44
CA GLU A 571 5.99 7.24 26.28
C GLU A 571 6.43 5.80 26.02
N ARG A 572 7.44 5.59 25.15
CA ARG A 572 8.03 4.27 24.92
C ARG A 572 8.59 3.68 26.19
N LEU A 573 9.47 4.41 26.89
CA LEU A 573 10.13 3.89 28.09
C LEU A 573 9.13 3.59 29.21
N ALA A 574 8.10 4.41 29.36
CA ALA A 574 7.01 4.18 30.30
C ALA A 574 6.24 2.89 30.01
N TRP A 575 5.90 2.67 28.73
CA TRP A 575 5.23 1.45 28.29
C TRP A 575 6.07 0.21 28.63
N VAL A 576 7.36 0.23 28.29
CA VAL A 576 8.26 -0.92 28.50
C VAL A 576 8.45 -1.22 29.97
N LYS A 577 8.72 -0.20 30.80
CA LYS A 577 8.85 -0.37 32.26
C LYS A 577 7.55 -0.91 32.87
N THR A 578 6.39 -0.44 32.39
CA THR A 578 5.09 -0.94 32.86
C THR A 578 4.89 -2.42 32.53
N ILE A 579 5.12 -2.83 31.27
CA ILE A 579 5.00 -4.24 30.87
C ILE A 579 5.95 -5.11 31.71
N ALA A 580 7.21 -4.70 31.82
CA ALA A 580 8.21 -5.43 32.58
C ALA A 580 7.76 -5.66 34.03
N LEU A 581 7.25 -4.62 34.71
CA LEU A 581 6.79 -4.73 36.09
C LEU A 581 5.54 -5.61 36.24
N VAL A 582 4.56 -5.48 35.34
CA VAL A 582 3.37 -6.36 35.34
C VAL A 582 3.79 -7.81 35.20
N GLU A 583 4.68 -8.11 34.26
CA GLU A 583 5.14 -9.46 33.99
C GLU A 583 5.99 -10.02 35.13
N THR A 584 6.87 -9.20 35.72
CA THR A 584 7.61 -9.55 36.93
C THR A 584 6.68 -9.93 38.09
N ILE A 585 5.67 -9.12 38.39
CA ILE A 585 4.71 -9.40 39.47
C ILE A 585 3.89 -10.66 39.16
N ALA A 586 3.46 -10.82 37.90
CA ALA A 586 2.71 -11.98 37.45
C ALA A 586 3.53 -13.27 37.52
N SER A 587 4.85 -13.20 37.25
CA SER A 587 5.76 -14.34 37.32
C SER A 587 6.15 -14.68 38.75
N TYR A 588 6.43 -13.68 39.58
CA TYR A 588 6.91 -13.90 40.95
C TYR A 588 5.82 -14.41 41.89
N PHE A 589 4.60 -13.90 41.75
CA PHE A 589 3.47 -14.29 42.60
C PHE A 589 2.54 -15.23 41.85
N ASP A 590 2.45 -16.49 42.28
CA ASP A 590 1.62 -17.49 41.62
C ASP A 590 0.13 -17.40 41.96
N LYS A 591 -0.20 -16.97 43.17
CA LYS A 591 -1.58 -16.83 43.65
C LYS A 591 -2.06 -15.39 43.54
N GLU A 592 -3.28 -15.22 43.03
CA GLU A 592 -3.92 -13.92 42.87
C GLU A 592 -4.06 -13.16 44.21
N GLU A 593 -4.31 -13.88 45.30
CA GLU A 593 -4.39 -13.32 46.66
C GLU A 593 -3.06 -12.71 47.11
N MET A 594 -1.93 -13.35 46.77
CA MET A 594 -0.60 -12.82 47.08
C MET A 594 -0.28 -11.58 46.23
N ARG A 595 -0.67 -11.57 44.94
CA ARG A 595 -0.55 -10.38 44.08
C ARG A 595 -1.33 -9.21 44.67
N ARG A 596 -2.59 -9.44 45.06
CA ARG A 596 -3.43 -8.40 45.66
C ARG A 596 -2.88 -7.89 46.99
N ALA A 597 -2.39 -8.78 47.84
CA ALA A 597 -1.77 -8.39 49.11
C ALA A 597 -0.49 -7.56 48.88
N PHE A 598 0.40 -8.01 47.99
CA PHE A 598 1.60 -7.26 47.59
C PHE A 598 1.24 -5.88 47.04
N LEU A 599 0.30 -5.79 46.09
CA LEU A 599 -0.09 -4.50 45.51
C LEU A 599 -0.70 -3.54 46.55
N ASN A 600 -1.50 -4.06 47.48
CA ASN A 600 -2.07 -3.26 48.56
C ASN A 600 -0.99 -2.74 49.52
N GLU A 601 0.02 -3.55 49.84
CA GLU A 601 1.14 -3.14 50.69
C GLU A 601 2.09 -2.20 49.95
N PHE A 602 2.42 -2.50 48.70
CA PHE A 602 3.19 -1.65 47.81
C PHE A 602 2.56 -0.26 47.70
N THR A 603 1.26 -0.18 47.41
CA THR A 603 0.53 1.10 47.29
C THR A 603 0.54 1.90 48.59
N LYS A 604 0.41 1.24 49.75
CA LYS A 604 0.46 1.93 51.06
C LYS A 604 1.84 2.49 51.39
N ASN A 605 2.89 1.90 50.83
CA ASN A 605 4.28 2.26 51.08
C ASN A 605 4.89 3.16 49.98
N ILE A 606 4.12 3.55 48.95
CA ILE A 606 4.55 4.58 48.00
C ILE A 606 4.56 5.93 48.73
N ASN A 607 5.75 6.39 49.11
CA ASN A 607 5.95 7.74 49.60
C ASN A 607 6.18 8.68 48.41
N PRO A 608 5.37 9.75 48.22
CA PRO A 608 5.49 10.69 47.10
C PRO A 608 6.82 11.48 47.02
N ARG A 609 7.77 11.24 47.92
CA ARG A 609 9.07 11.93 47.95
C ARG A 609 10.26 11.00 47.69
N ASP A 610 10.04 9.69 47.57
CA ASP A 610 11.11 8.71 47.40
C ASP A 610 11.14 8.17 45.96
N TYR A 611 12.18 8.58 45.22
CA TYR A 611 12.41 8.23 43.80
C TYR A 611 12.98 6.82 43.58
N ILE A 612 13.29 6.13 44.68
CA ILE A 612 13.69 4.74 44.72
C ILE A 612 12.72 4.07 45.68
N ILE A 613 11.85 3.20 45.18
CA ILE A 613 11.04 2.36 46.06
C ILE A 613 11.96 1.24 46.55
N ARG A 614 12.64 1.50 47.68
CA ARG A 614 13.25 0.43 48.48
C ARG A 614 12.16 -0.08 49.40
N SER A 615 11.60 -1.25 49.11
CA SER A 615 10.82 -1.94 50.12
C SER A 615 11.77 -2.51 51.17
N ALA A 616 12.17 -1.68 52.14
CA ALA A 616 12.75 -2.18 53.38
C ALA A 616 11.61 -2.63 54.29
N CYS A 617 11.20 -3.89 54.18
CA CYS A 617 10.34 -4.50 55.19
C CYS A 617 11.22 -4.79 56.43
N SER A 618 11.35 -3.80 57.33
CA SER A 618 11.99 -4.02 58.63
C SER A 618 11.16 -5.02 59.43
N HIS A 619 11.82 -6.08 59.92
CA HIS A 619 11.23 -7.14 60.73
C HIS A 619 10.29 -6.59 61.82
N ALA A 620 8.98 -6.78 61.67
CA ALA A 620 8.04 -6.71 62.77
C ALA A 620 7.80 -8.13 63.28
N THR A 621 8.59 -8.53 64.29
CA THR A 621 8.32 -9.72 65.09
C THR A 621 7.06 -9.48 65.93
N GLY A 622 5.89 -9.88 65.42
CA GLY A 622 4.62 -9.78 66.13
C GLY A 622 3.53 -10.58 65.44
N GLY A 623 3.28 -11.78 65.95
CA GLY A 623 2.45 -12.84 65.38
C GLY A 623 1.14 -12.42 64.70
N TYR A 624 0.99 -12.84 63.44
CA TYR A 624 -0.04 -13.77 62.94
C TYR A 624 0.33 -14.13 61.49
N ASN A 625 0.63 -15.41 61.25
CA ASN A 625 0.89 -16.07 59.95
C ASN A 625 1.95 -15.46 59.02
N GLY A 626 3.15 -16.06 59.06
CA GLY A 626 4.31 -15.70 58.26
C GLY A 626 4.13 -15.81 56.75
N PHE A 627 4.07 -14.65 56.10
CA PHE A 627 4.45 -14.45 54.72
C PHE A 627 5.48 -13.31 54.72
N GLU A 628 6.72 -13.58 54.29
CA GLU A 628 7.64 -12.52 53.89
C GLU A 628 7.01 -11.84 52.67
N PHE A 629 6.38 -10.68 52.86
CA PHE A 629 5.54 -10.06 51.82
C PHE A 629 6.33 -9.33 50.74
N VAL A 630 7.58 -8.94 51.01
CA VAL A 630 8.45 -8.34 50.01
C VAL A 630 9.89 -8.81 50.24
N PRO A 631 10.56 -9.42 49.24
CA PRO A 631 11.97 -9.72 49.36
C PRO A 631 12.76 -8.41 49.53
N ASN A 632 13.68 -8.37 50.50
CA ASN A 632 14.54 -7.22 50.84
C ASN A 632 15.36 -6.65 49.66
N ASN A 633 15.29 -7.27 48.48
CA ASN A 633 16.05 -6.93 47.27
C ASN A 633 15.18 -6.43 46.10
N PHE A 634 13.83 -6.40 46.20
CA PHE A 634 13.00 -5.84 45.13
C PHE A 634 13.05 -4.31 45.17
N THR A 635 13.91 -3.73 44.33
CA THR A 635 14.10 -2.28 44.20
C THR A 635 13.64 -1.84 42.83
N ILE A 636 12.63 -0.97 42.77
CA ILE A 636 12.26 -0.30 41.51
C ILE A 636 12.85 1.10 41.54
N SER A 637 13.83 1.34 40.67
CA SER A 637 14.30 2.69 40.37
C SER A 637 13.49 3.25 39.20
N TRP A 638 12.79 4.35 39.42
CA TRP A 638 12.09 5.10 38.36
C TRP A 638 12.94 6.22 37.79
N ALA A 639 14.04 6.61 38.46
CA ALA A 639 14.50 7.99 38.45
C ALA A 639 15.97 8.24 38.10
N GLU A 640 16.65 7.36 37.36
CA GLU A 640 18.02 7.66 36.93
C GLU A 640 18.17 8.12 35.47
N ASP A 641 17.09 8.07 34.67
CA ASP A 641 17.10 8.73 33.37
C ASP A 641 16.68 10.19 33.59
N THR A 642 17.64 11.10 33.44
CA THR A 642 17.56 12.58 33.60
C THR A 642 16.48 13.30 32.78
N ASN A 643 15.56 12.55 32.16
CA ASN A 643 14.52 13.05 31.30
C ASN A 643 13.11 12.55 31.65
N ILE A 644 12.87 11.82 32.74
CA ILE A 644 11.49 11.51 33.19
C ILE A 644 11.18 12.40 34.38
N ASP A 645 10.26 13.35 34.19
CA ASP A 645 9.79 14.24 35.26
C ASP A 645 9.25 13.40 36.44
N ALA A 646 9.64 13.79 37.65
CA ALA A 646 9.10 13.28 38.90
C ALA A 646 7.58 13.12 38.86
N ALA A 647 6.88 14.13 38.33
CA ALA A 647 5.43 14.14 38.22
C ALA A 647 4.87 13.01 37.33
N PHE A 648 5.61 12.62 36.28
CA PHE A 648 5.20 11.54 35.38
C PHE A 648 5.41 10.17 36.04
N SER A 649 6.53 9.97 36.73
CA SER A 649 6.77 8.76 37.54
C SER A 649 5.72 8.58 38.64
N HIS A 650 5.29 9.67 39.29
CA HIS A 650 4.18 9.65 40.25
C HIS A 650 2.84 9.28 39.59
N SER A 651 2.50 9.92 38.46
CA SER A 651 1.27 9.61 37.71
C SER A 651 1.23 8.17 37.22
N LEU A 652 2.39 7.62 36.80
CA LEU A 652 2.49 6.23 36.36
C LEU A 652 2.36 5.25 37.53
N LEU A 653 2.95 5.56 38.68
CA LEU A 653 2.82 4.76 39.91
C LEU A 653 1.39 4.77 40.45
N ASP A 654 0.75 5.93 40.48
CA ASP A 654 -0.66 6.06 40.86
C ASP A 654 -1.57 5.32 39.86
N SER A 655 -1.35 5.49 38.56
CA SER A 655 -2.07 4.77 37.51
C SER A 655 -1.83 3.27 37.60
N PHE A 656 -0.61 2.83 37.88
CA PHE A 656 -0.27 1.42 38.09
C PHE A 656 -0.97 0.88 39.34
N SER A 657 -1.05 1.65 40.43
CA SER A 657 -1.77 1.26 41.64
C SER A 657 -3.27 1.05 41.38
N HIS A 658 -3.89 1.94 40.59
CA HIS A 658 -5.30 1.82 40.20
C HIS A 658 -5.53 0.69 39.19
N ILE A 659 -4.71 0.61 38.13
CA ILE A 659 -4.78 -0.43 37.10
C ILE A 659 -4.53 -1.80 37.72
N SER A 660 -3.59 -1.94 38.63
CA SER A 660 -3.25 -3.22 39.27
C SER A 660 -4.33 -3.69 40.25
N GLN A 661 -5.00 -2.77 40.97
CA GLN A 661 -6.18 -3.08 41.78
C GLN A 661 -7.37 -3.56 40.93
N ASP A 662 -7.60 -2.96 39.76
CA ASP A 662 -8.67 -3.36 38.85
C ASP A 662 -8.33 -4.63 38.04
N ALA A 663 -7.09 -4.75 37.55
CA ALA A 663 -6.59 -5.87 36.73
C ALA A 663 -6.52 -7.19 37.51
N THR A 664 -6.20 -7.13 38.81
CA THR A 664 -6.29 -8.30 39.70
C THR A 664 -7.73 -8.70 40.00
N SER A 665 -8.69 -7.78 39.88
CA SER A 665 -10.12 -8.06 40.06
C SER A 665 -10.82 -8.61 38.80
N THR A 666 -10.19 -8.49 37.61
CA THR A 666 -10.79 -8.85 36.31
C THR A 666 -10.05 -9.93 35.51
N GLY A 667 -8.98 -10.53 36.03
CA GLY A 667 -8.28 -11.65 35.36
C GLY A 667 -7.36 -11.24 34.20
N VAL A 668 -7.00 -9.95 34.08
CA VAL A 668 -6.11 -9.43 33.02
C VAL A 668 -4.72 -10.10 33.04
N ILE A 669 -4.26 -10.51 34.22
CA ILE A 669 -2.99 -11.25 34.40
C ILE A 669 -3.08 -12.69 33.84
N GLU A 670 -4.27 -13.28 33.80
CA GLU A 670 -4.50 -14.65 33.29
C GLU A 670 -4.37 -14.72 31.75
N ILE A 671 -4.77 -13.65 31.05
CA ILE A 671 -4.65 -13.52 29.59
C ILE A 671 -3.19 -13.49 29.13
N LEU A 672 -2.28 -12.92 29.92
CA LEU A 672 -0.84 -12.91 29.62
C LEU A 672 -0.20 -14.30 29.82
N ARG A 673 -0.67 -15.08 30.81
CA ARG A 673 -0.17 -16.44 31.11
C ARG A 673 -0.58 -17.50 30.07
N GLU A 674 -1.69 -17.32 29.36
CA GLU A 674 -2.10 -18.27 28.30
C GLU A 674 -1.18 -18.29 27.08
N ARG A 675 -0.26 -17.31 26.94
CA ARG A 675 0.70 -17.24 25.83
C ARG A 675 1.94 -18.12 25.97
N GLU A 676 2.30 -18.56 27.17
CA GLU A 676 3.56 -19.28 27.42
C GLU A 676 3.42 -20.80 27.63
N ARG A 677 2.19 -21.35 27.65
CA ARG A 677 2.03 -22.82 27.69
C ARG A 677 2.30 -23.43 26.32
N GLU A 678 3.51 -23.97 26.13
CA GLU A 678 3.70 -25.06 25.18
C GLU A 678 2.76 -26.22 25.55
N PRO A 679 2.05 -26.84 24.59
CA PRO A 679 1.29 -28.05 24.87
C PRO A 679 2.29 -29.18 25.08
N THR A 680 2.55 -29.53 26.33
CA THR A 680 3.24 -30.76 26.69
C THR A 680 2.35 -31.94 26.26
N SER A 681 2.86 -32.73 25.34
CA SER A 681 2.32 -34.03 24.99
C SER A 681 2.51 -34.98 26.17
N SER A 682 1.41 -35.42 26.80
CA SER A 682 1.22 -36.81 27.23
C SER A 682 0.02 -36.98 28.16
N SER A 683 -0.56 -38.19 28.08
CA SER A 683 -1.65 -38.75 28.87
C SER A 683 -3.08 -38.44 28.40
N ILE A 684 -3.58 -39.34 27.55
CA ILE A 684 -5.00 -39.68 27.47
C ILE A 684 -5.26 -40.68 28.62
N PRO A 685 -6.19 -40.39 29.54
CA PRO A 685 -6.97 -41.46 30.16
C PRO A 685 -8.41 -41.41 29.66
N SER A 686 -8.80 -42.52 29.04
CA SER A 686 -10.16 -42.85 28.65
C SER A 686 -11.04 -43.07 29.87
N THR A 687 -11.99 -42.17 30.15
CA THR A 687 -13.26 -42.54 30.78
C THR A 687 -14.32 -41.45 30.58
N ILE A 688 -15.43 -41.86 29.95
CA ILE A 688 -16.64 -41.07 29.74
C ILE A 688 -17.43 -41.06 31.06
N SER A 689 -17.75 -39.87 31.59
CA SER A 689 -18.95 -39.69 32.41
C SER A 689 -19.59 -38.33 32.12
N SER A 690 -20.90 -38.38 31.94
CA SER A 690 -21.77 -37.32 31.45
C SER A 690 -22.02 -36.22 32.49
N GLY A 691 -21.76 -34.96 32.14
CA GLY A 691 -22.16 -33.79 32.91
C GLY A 691 -22.31 -32.56 32.01
N LYS A 692 -23.51 -31.95 32.01
CA LYS A 692 -23.89 -30.77 31.22
C LYS A 692 -23.10 -29.52 31.64
N THR A 693 -22.48 -28.79 30.70
CA THR A 693 -22.20 -27.34 30.86
C THR A 693 -22.04 -26.62 29.51
N LYS A 694 -22.34 -25.31 29.58
CA LYS A 694 -22.47 -24.26 28.55
C LYS A 694 -21.41 -24.24 27.45
N GLY A 695 -21.81 -23.83 26.24
CA GLY A 695 -20.97 -23.75 25.04
C GLY A 695 -19.84 -22.70 25.15
N PRO A 696 -18.76 -22.85 24.36
CA PRO A 696 -17.58 -22.02 24.47
C PRO A 696 -17.83 -20.63 23.89
N SER A 697 -17.66 -19.62 24.73
CA SER A 697 -17.37 -18.25 24.34
C SER A 697 -16.01 -18.20 23.63
N SER A 698 -15.98 -17.64 22.42
CA SER A 698 -14.76 -17.38 21.66
C SER A 698 -13.76 -16.55 22.50
N PRO A 699 -12.46 -16.88 22.51
CA PRO A 699 -11.46 -16.07 23.20
C PRO A 699 -11.34 -14.71 22.49
N ILE A 700 -11.63 -13.65 23.23
CA ILE A 700 -11.33 -12.27 22.85
C ILE A 700 -9.81 -12.13 22.91
N ILE A 701 -9.15 -12.10 21.75
CA ILE A 701 -7.76 -11.66 21.68
C ILE A 701 -7.78 -10.15 21.89
N ILE A 702 -7.54 -9.71 23.13
CA ILE A 702 -7.16 -8.33 23.41
C ILE A 702 -5.69 -8.21 23.02
N VAL A 703 -5.43 -7.93 21.74
CA VAL A 703 -4.23 -7.14 21.42
C VAL A 703 -4.49 -5.81 22.10
N GLY A 704 -3.58 -5.37 22.96
CA GLY A 704 -3.61 -4.00 23.48
C GLY A 704 -3.52 -3.04 22.30
N VAL A 705 -4.68 -2.67 21.75
CA VAL A 705 -4.83 -1.59 20.81
C VAL A 705 -4.61 -0.33 21.65
N VAL A 706 -3.37 0.11 21.76
CA VAL A 706 -3.13 1.55 21.91
C VAL A 706 -3.44 2.11 20.54
N SER A 707 -4.72 2.40 20.30
CA SER A 707 -5.12 3.19 19.16
C SER A 707 -4.37 4.51 19.28
N SER A 708 -3.52 4.80 18.32
CA SER A 708 -3.00 6.13 18.07
C SER A 708 -4.21 7.07 17.90
N PHE A 709 -4.64 7.71 18.96
CA PHE A 709 -5.58 8.81 18.88
C PHE A 709 -4.86 9.97 18.18
N PRO A 710 -5.39 10.54 17.09
CA PRO A 710 -4.92 11.83 16.62
C PRO A 710 -5.23 12.87 17.70
N ILE A 711 -4.21 13.62 18.10
CA ILE A 711 -4.30 14.70 19.09
C ILE A 711 -5.23 15.78 18.51
N TRP A 712 -6.40 15.94 19.12
CA TRP A 712 -7.24 17.13 18.97
C TRP A 712 -7.04 17.98 20.23
N GLU A 713 -6.25 19.05 20.12
CA GLU A 713 -6.39 20.21 21.01
C GLU A 713 -7.58 21.03 20.49
N ASP A 714 -8.73 20.92 21.15
CA ASP A 714 -9.48 22.08 21.66
C ASP A 714 -10.82 21.68 22.32
N LYS A 715 -10.95 22.08 23.58
CA LYS A 715 -12.17 22.31 24.38
C LYS A 715 -13.39 21.43 24.10
N LEU A 716 -13.50 20.32 24.83
CA LEU A 716 -14.79 19.67 25.12
C LEU A 716 -15.21 19.97 26.56
N VAL A 717 -16.21 20.84 26.67
CA VAL A 717 -17.01 21.08 27.87
C VAL A 717 -17.73 19.78 28.22
N VAL A 718 -17.39 19.19 29.37
CA VAL A 718 -18.07 18.00 29.90
C VAL A 718 -19.44 18.41 30.44
N ASN A 719 -20.50 18.16 29.68
CA ASN A 719 -21.85 18.10 30.24
C ASN A 719 -22.06 16.71 30.86
N SER A 720 -22.23 16.69 32.17
CA SER A 720 -22.47 15.50 32.98
C SER A 720 -23.91 15.00 32.81
N PHE A 721 -24.08 13.77 32.33
CA PHE A 721 -25.32 13.02 32.49
C PHE A 721 -25.06 11.80 33.39
N CYS A 722 -25.52 11.91 34.63
CA CYS A 722 -25.61 10.81 35.57
C CYS A 722 -26.73 9.85 35.14
N ILE A 723 -26.40 8.60 34.80
CA ILE A 723 -27.40 7.52 34.70
C ILE A 723 -27.42 6.76 36.03
N LYS A 724 -28.48 6.99 36.81
CA LYS A 724 -28.82 6.22 38.02
C LYS A 724 -29.19 4.78 37.65
N ARG A 725 -28.67 3.82 38.42
CA ARG A 725 -29.10 2.41 38.45
C ARG A 725 -30.62 2.33 38.77
N GLY A 726 -31.40 1.76 37.86
CA GLY A 726 -32.82 1.44 38.06
C GLY A 726 -33.02 -0.01 38.50
N GLY A 727 -33.63 -0.19 39.68
CA GLY A 727 -34.05 -1.48 40.22
C GLY A 727 -35.39 -1.96 39.66
N LYS A 728 -35.69 -3.23 39.94
CA LYS A 728 -36.90 -3.98 39.59
C LYS A 728 -38.19 -3.30 40.08
N GLY A 729 -39.28 -3.43 39.30
CA GLY A 729 -40.63 -3.50 39.87
C GLY A 729 -41.78 -2.91 39.02
N GLN A 730 -42.68 -3.80 38.62
CA GLN A 730 -44.14 -3.62 38.41
C GLN A 730 -44.66 -2.95 37.12
N SER A 731 -45.40 -3.76 36.36
CA SER A 731 -46.53 -3.37 35.49
C SER A 731 -47.74 -2.96 36.35
N PRO A 732 -48.67 -2.11 35.86
CA PRO A 732 -49.86 -2.69 35.19
C PRO A 732 -50.56 -1.82 34.10
N THR A 733 -51.13 -2.52 33.11
CA THR A 733 -52.43 -2.37 32.38
C THR A 733 -52.97 -1.06 31.73
N ILE A 734 -53.23 -1.19 30.41
CA ILE A 734 -54.50 -1.01 29.62
C ILE A 734 -54.99 0.39 29.12
N ASN A 735 -54.82 0.61 27.80
CA ASN A 735 -55.73 1.05 26.69
C ASN A 735 -56.59 2.38 26.74
N PRO A 736 -57.30 2.79 25.66
CA PRO A 736 -56.83 3.33 24.35
C PRO A 736 -57.71 4.52 23.81
N THR A 737 -57.29 5.25 22.76
CA THR A 737 -58.17 6.03 21.85
C THR A 737 -57.35 6.47 20.61
N THR A 738 -57.49 5.90 19.41
CA THR A 738 -58.51 6.00 18.33
C THR A 738 -58.29 7.11 17.29
N LYS A 739 -58.52 6.70 16.02
CA LYS A 739 -58.82 7.43 14.77
C LYS A 739 -57.65 7.85 13.89
N ASP A 740 -57.71 7.76 12.56
CA ASP A 740 -58.49 7.00 11.56
C ASP A 740 -58.01 7.48 10.18
N SER A 741 -58.19 6.65 9.15
CA SER A 741 -58.28 6.93 7.68
C SER A 741 -57.17 6.25 6.85
N SER A 742 -57.38 5.02 6.36
CA SER A 742 -58.02 4.62 5.06
C SER A 742 -57.20 5.04 3.83
N GLN A 743 -56.39 4.17 3.19
CA GLN A 743 -56.72 3.19 2.11
C GLN A 743 -57.38 3.80 0.85
N PRO A 744 -57.27 3.25 -0.40
CA PRO A 744 -57.14 1.80 -0.71
C PRO A 744 -56.36 1.31 -1.99
N PHE A 745 -56.22 -0.04 -2.07
CA PHE A 745 -56.29 -1.02 -3.20
C PHE A 745 -55.40 -0.86 -4.46
N ASP A 746 -54.76 -1.89 -5.06
CA ASP A 746 -55.18 -3.26 -5.52
C ASP A 746 -53.95 -4.24 -5.42
N GLU A 747 -53.97 -5.51 -4.96
CA GLU A 747 -54.64 -6.78 -5.36
C GLU A 747 -54.53 -7.15 -6.87
N GLY A 748 -54.19 -8.34 -7.34
CA GLY A 748 -53.83 -9.67 -6.81
C GLY A 748 -52.84 -10.35 -7.80
N GLU A 749 -52.62 -11.66 -7.87
CA GLU A 749 -53.26 -12.81 -7.27
C GLU A 749 -52.36 -14.07 -7.55
N THR A 750 -52.15 -14.86 -6.49
CA THR A 750 -52.18 -16.35 -6.43
C THR A 750 -51.28 -17.35 -7.21
N ARG A 751 -50.93 -18.39 -6.41
CA ARG A 751 -50.71 -19.84 -6.69
C ARG A 751 -49.31 -20.27 -7.17
N ALA A 752 -48.72 -21.39 -6.72
CA ALA A 752 -49.10 -22.42 -5.76
C ALA A 752 -47.83 -23.21 -5.32
N LEU A 753 -47.95 -23.81 -4.13
CA LEU A 753 -47.00 -24.72 -3.46
C LEU A 753 -46.60 -25.95 -4.30
N LYS A 754 -45.36 -26.43 -4.09
CA LYS A 754 -45.08 -27.85 -3.76
C LYS A 754 -43.65 -28.07 -3.21
N GLY A 755 -43.59 -28.50 -1.94
CA GLY A 755 -42.66 -29.44 -1.26
C GLY A 755 -41.14 -29.22 -1.40
N GLY A 756 -40.31 -29.20 -0.37
CA GLY A 756 -40.45 -29.67 1.01
C GLY A 756 -39.32 -30.65 1.29
N THR A 757 -38.24 -30.21 1.95
CA THR A 757 -37.39 -31.01 2.85
C THR A 757 -36.30 -30.15 3.51
N LEU A 758 -36.25 -30.20 4.84
CA LEU A 758 -35.15 -29.84 5.75
C LEU A 758 -34.83 -31.13 6.56
N PRO A 759 -33.75 -31.22 7.36
CA PRO A 759 -32.32 -30.90 7.19
C PRO A 759 -31.45 -32.17 7.58
N PRO A 760 -30.11 -32.16 7.83
CA PRO A 760 -29.47 -31.49 8.99
C PRO A 760 -27.99 -30.99 8.83
N LYS A 761 -27.67 -30.00 9.66
CA LYS A 761 -26.41 -29.65 10.38
C LYS A 761 -25.03 -30.29 10.02
N CYS A 762 -24.05 -29.38 9.93
CA CYS A 762 -22.69 -29.39 10.51
C CYS A 762 -21.71 -30.54 10.21
N ARG A 763 -20.53 -30.19 9.66
CA ARG A 763 -19.20 -30.48 10.28
C ARG A 763 -18.07 -29.65 9.64
N CYS A 764 -17.43 -28.83 10.46
CA CYS A 764 -16.06 -28.34 10.30
C CYS A 764 -15.06 -29.48 10.51
N LEU A 765 -13.90 -29.44 9.84
CA LEU A 765 -12.54 -29.72 10.35
C LEU A 765 -11.62 -30.15 9.20
N GLN A 766 -10.67 -29.29 8.81
CA GLN A 766 -9.24 -29.63 8.69
C GLN A 766 -8.47 -28.38 8.27
N ALA A 767 -8.08 -27.57 9.25
CA ALA A 767 -6.97 -26.65 9.15
C ALA A 767 -6.26 -26.74 10.51
N LEU A 768 -5.01 -27.21 10.52
CA LEU A 768 -4.01 -26.99 11.57
C LEU A 768 -2.74 -27.74 11.18
N SER A 769 -1.75 -27.01 10.69
CA SER A 769 -0.32 -27.31 10.87
C SER A 769 0.49 -26.26 10.12
N SER A 770 0.88 -25.19 10.82
CA SER A 770 2.16 -24.51 10.64
C SER A 770 2.36 -23.58 11.83
N ARG A 771 2.97 -24.14 12.86
CA ARG A 771 3.58 -23.42 13.98
C ARG A 771 5.04 -23.18 13.65
N ALA A 772 5.51 -21.97 13.97
CA ALA A 772 6.75 -21.65 14.68
C ALA A 772 7.44 -20.41 14.10
N PHE A 773 7.97 -19.59 15.02
CA PHE A 773 8.81 -18.39 14.87
C PHE A 773 8.09 -17.03 14.76
N LEU A 774 7.70 -16.54 15.93
CA LEU A 774 8.04 -15.19 16.42
C LEU A 774 8.67 -15.34 17.82
#